data_AF-D2PYC0-F1
#
_entry.id   AF-D2PYC0-F1
#
_cell.length_a   1.000
_cell.length_b   1.000
_cell.length_c   1.000
_cell.angle_alpha   90.00
_cell.angle_beta   90.00
_cell.angle_gamma   90.00
#
_symmetry.space_group_name_H-M   'P 1'
#
loop_
_entity.id
_entity.type
_entity.pdbx_description
1 polymer ?
#
loop_
_entity_poly.entity_id
_entity_poly.type
_entity_poly.pdbx_seq_one_letter_code
_entity_poly.pdbx_strand_id
1 'polypeptide(L)'
;MPAPSLTRLVAVPLAFALATPALLPASATPAAGTVASPAQLQTYERTRPVAPGVTAGSLETFDERGWQQGNTLSVDLTKGARIDYLSPGQVTATKPLDQQANEAGAVAAVNADFFDINNSGAPLGPAVADGQLVKSQSEDPYRAVAFDPQGVGRILEVLFDGTAGPYRLNRLNSPVIRKDEIGAFTTLWGSYSRAHAVAGAAKVTEVVVAGDTVTAVAAAAGAGDIPAGTTILVGREAGADELGRLKVGDRVPVAFAPRASDGSVVRTAVGAHALLVKEGKPQPADDTAYAGRTGLGFSADGKKMVIVSIDSNRLTHSRGATLAEMGRILAARGAYVGVELDGGGSTTLVSRRPGGTKVQVDNVPGDGSVRPVPNGLAVMAPKGSGRVRGLWVETAADGRTAPGDAPVPGGRPDRVFAGTTRTLTATAYDEMYGAVRQTPRIHWSASHGIVRDGVFRALTPGRATVRATTSGGRGSTELEVLGPVQRVTPTSATLNLTTTGSFGLVGFDAHGNSAPVEPADVRLSYDQTLFQVVPTRDGRFELTPKQESGAGVITARIGALETSVAVSVGVEKRILDTFDQAEQWTAGSARAAVSVRKVAEGENGPGLKLSYDFSQSTLTRNAIAISPRPLGGTGQSRAFGVSIHGHGKGEWTALQVVDATGRSTTLYGPYITWNGWQTVELPVPEGLPQPVSLRRVYTLETKAAAQYTGEVVIDNAYVKSAPTVTAPAAPPVRDGLVQTARAVDGRDWRFAVMSDAQFVARDPNSALVQAARRTLREIKAAEPDFFVIAGDFVDEATEADFQLAQRILDEEIGTSVPYYYVPGNHEVMGSAIGNFTKYFGAPHRVFDHQGTRFVTLNTSNGTLRSSGFDQVALLRSALDQAATDRAISSVVLIEHHPPRDPTPAKNSQLADRHEAALVERWLAEFQHETGKGAAFIGGHVGTFHASRVNGVPYLVNGNSGKAPATGADNGGFTGWTLLGVDKVSAGEQAQARWLPHRGGPNWLSAQIRPHVDELTLSAPATLRRGATAQVSAVLTQNGRSVPVAYPVSADWSTSHNVRYDAARGTITATGTGPATLTVKVNGVTETVTLQLTR
;
A
#
# COMPACT_ATOMS: atom_id res chain seq x y z
N MET A 1 -21.35 25.39 47.13
CA MET A 1 -21.89 25.15 48.49
C MET A 1 -21.79 23.67 48.79
N PRO A 2 -21.62 23.23 50.04
CA PRO A 2 -20.51 23.59 50.93
C PRO A 2 -19.65 22.34 51.31
N ALA A 3 -18.68 22.53 52.21
CA ALA A 3 -17.68 21.53 52.66
C ALA A 3 -18.26 20.64 53.83
N PRO A 4 -17.50 19.86 54.68
CA PRO A 4 -16.14 20.13 55.21
C PRO A 4 -15.20 18.93 55.56
N SER A 5 -14.00 19.29 56.09
CA SER A 5 -13.25 18.62 57.19
C SER A 5 -12.42 17.34 56.94
N LEU A 6 -11.29 17.07 57.64
CA LEU A 6 -10.38 17.90 58.49
C LEU A 6 -9.03 17.17 58.75
N THR A 7 -7.95 17.92 59.08
CA THR A 7 -6.69 17.51 59.78
C THR A 7 -5.75 16.47 59.11
N ARG A 8 -4.42 16.43 59.32
CA ARG A 8 -3.45 17.14 60.20
C ARG A 8 -2.00 17.06 59.62
N LEU A 9 -0.93 17.46 60.31
CA LEU A 9 -0.31 18.81 60.29
C LEU A 9 1.14 18.76 60.85
N VAL A 10 2.17 18.91 59.99
CA VAL A 10 3.62 19.11 60.33
C VAL A 10 4.21 19.94 59.15
N ALA A 11 4.78 21.17 59.19
CA ALA A 11 5.67 21.90 60.11
C ALA A 11 7.17 21.50 59.91
N VAL A 12 8.26 22.29 59.99
CA VAL A 12 8.66 23.69 60.36
C VAL A 12 9.99 23.99 59.56
N PRO A 13 10.49 25.23 59.25
CA PRO A 13 9.98 26.62 59.32
C PRO A 13 10.00 27.39 57.97
N LEU A 14 9.72 28.71 58.01
CA LEU A 14 10.07 29.70 56.99
C LEU A 14 11.36 30.46 57.39
N ALA A 15 12.18 30.89 56.43
CA ALA A 15 13.30 31.81 56.66
C ALA A 15 13.39 32.87 55.54
N PHE A 16 13.53 34.14 55.91
CA PHE A 16 13.62 35.28 54.98
C PHE A 16 15.09 35.69 54.77
N ALA A 17 15.47 35.94 53.52
CA ALA A 17 16.70 36.67 53.17
C ALA A 17 16.47 37.49 51.88
N LEU A 18 16.86 38.77 51.91
CA LEU A 18 16.80 39.71 50.78
C LEU A 18 18.22 40.06 50.35
N ALA A 19 18.57 39.83 49.08
CA ALA A 19 19.65 40.56 48.38
C ALA A 19 19.65 40.28 46.86
N THR A 20 19.26 41.29 46.07
CA THR A 20 19.76 41.74 44.74
C THR A 20 20.32 40.76 43.66
N PRO A 21 20.15 41.10 42.36
CA PRO A 21 20.40 40.17 41.25
C PRO A 21 21.86 40.08 40.79
N ALA A 22 22.23 38.93 40.23
CA ALA A 22 23.40 38.73 39.37
C ALA A 22 22.92 38.22 37.99
N LEU A 23 23.48 38.75 36.90
CA LEU A 23 23.21 38.23 35.56
C LEU A 23 24.01 36.95 35.31
N LEU A 24 23.34 35.92 34.81
CA LEU A 24 23.95 34.75 34.15
C LEU A 24 23.15 34.40 32.89
N PRO A 25 23.80 33.85 31.84
CA PRO A 25 23.16 33.63 30.55
C PRO A 25 22.15 32.46 30.60
N ALA A 26 21.02 32.63 29.90
CA ALA A 26 20.00 31.61 29.78
C ALA A 26 20.37 30.59 28.68
N SER A 27 21.11 29.54 29.05
CA SER A 27 21.42 28.39 28.17
C SER A 27 21.06 27.07 28.85
N ALA A 28 19.76 26.85 29.03
CA ALA A 28 19.19 25.59 29.49
C ALA A 28 18.32 24.98 28.38
N THR A 29 18.93 24.12 27.56
CA THR A 29 18.21 23.27 26.62
C THR A 29 17.30 22.30 27.39
N PRO A 30 16.00 22.19 27.06
CA PRO A 30 15.15 21.15 27.63
C PRO A 30 15.72 19.78 27.24
N ALA A 31 16.02 18.93 28.23
CA ALA A 31 16.45 17.57 27.96
C ALA A 31 15.29 16.81 27.27
N ALA A 32 15.54 16.30 26.06
CA ALA A 32 14.54 15.53 25.33
C ALA A 32 14.21 14.24 26.08
N GLY A 33 13.01 14.16 26.64
CA GLY A 33 12.52 12.96 27.31
C GLY A 33 12.34 11.84 26.30
N THR A 34 13.22 10.83 26.33
CA THR A 34 13.13 9.64 25.48
C THR A 34 11.95 8.78 25.88
N VAL A 35 10.78 9.08 25.32
CA VAL A 35 9.63 8.18 25.34
C VAL A 35 10.05 6.87 24.67
N ALA A 36 9.93 5.76 25.38
CA ALA A 36 10.25 4.44 24.82
C ALA A 36 9.28 4.15 23.66
N SER A 37 9.79 4.17 22.43
CA SER A 37 9.01 3.91 21.24
C SER A 37 8.40 2.50 21.29
N PRO A 38 7.10 2.31 20.99
CA PRO A 38 6.51 0.99 20.92
C PRO A 38 7.18 0.18 19.80
N ALA A 39 7.68 -1.01 20.13
CA ALA A 39 8.37 -1.90 19.19
C ALA A 39 7.47 -2.45 18.05
N GLN A 40 6.17 -2.14 18.08
CA GLN A 40 5.21 -2.38 17.02
C GLN A 40 4.05 -1.39 17.15
N LEU A 41 3.62 -0.83 16.02
CA LEU A 41 2.45 0.05 15.92
C LEU A 41 1.26 -0.75 15.37
N GLN A 42 0.06 -0.56 15.91
CA GLN A 42 -1.18 -1.02 15.29
C GLN A 42 -1.75 0.12 14.44
N THR A 43 -1.85 -0.09 13.13
CA THR A 43 -2.17 0.96 12.14
C THR A 43 -3.61 0.90 11.65
N TYR A 44 -4.27 -0.24 11.82
CA TYR A 44 -5.70 -0.45 11.53
C TYR A 44 -6.23 -1.65 12.33
N GLU A 45 -7.48 -1.58 12.81
CA GLU A 45 -8.24 -2.75 13.26
C GLU A 45 -9.75 -2.51 13.04
N ARG A 46 -10.48 -3.55 12.61
CA ARG A 46 -11.94 -3.50 12.41
C ARG A 46 -12.59 -4.85 12.67
N THR A 47 -13.74 -4.87 13.34
CA THR A 47 -14.50 -6.09 13.67
C THR A 47 -15.93 -6.09 13.13
N ARG A 48 -16.53 -7.27 12.92
CA ARG A 48 -17.95 -7.49 12.64
C ARG A 48 -18.50 -8.73 13.35
N PRO A 49 -19.79 -8.77 13.74
CA PRO A 49 -20.42 -10.00 14.19
C PRO A 49 -20.60 -10.98 13.02
N VAL A 50 -20.53 -12.28 13.33
CA VAL A 50 -20.79 -13.39 12.38
C VAL A 50 -21.93 -14.28 12.89
N ALA A 51 -21.97 -14.53 14.20
CA ALA A 51 -23.03 -15.24 14.93
C ALA A 51 -22.98 -14.82 16.41
N PRO A 52 -23.93 -15.21 17.29
CA PRO A 52 -23.85 -14.91 18.72
C PRO A 52 -22.56 -15.48 19.34
N GLY A 53 -21.76 -14.60 19.94
CA GLY A 53 -20.44 -14.95 20.48
C GLY A 53 -19.32 -15.14 19.43
N VAL A 54 -19.60 -14.99 18.13
CA VAL A 54 -18.62 -15.12 17.04
C VAL A 54 -18.38 -13.77 16.37
N THR A 55 -17.16 -13.27 16.46
CA THR A 55 -16.73 -11.98 15.88
C THR A 55 -15.53 -12.20 14.97
N ALA A 56 -15.64 -11.76 13.72
CA ALA A 56 -14.50 -11.71 12.78
C ALA A 56 -13.90 -10.30 12.78
N GLY A 57 -12.59 -10.18 12.54
CA GLY A 57 -11.94 -8.89 12.41
C GLY A 57 -10.64 -8.93 11.62
N SER A 58 -10.20 -7.77 11.15
CA SER A 58 -8.97 -7.58 10.37
C SER A 58 -8.08 -6.55 11.05
N LEU A 59 -6.76 -6.71 10.96
CA LEU A 59 -5.75 -5.86 11.60
C LEU A 59 -4.58 -5.57 10.65
N GLU A 60 -3.91 -4.44 10.86
CA GLU A 60 -2.60 -4.12 10.30
C GLU A 60 -1.68 -3.63 11.41
N THR A 61 -0.42 -4.09 11.38
CA THR A 61 0.65 -3.66 12.27
C THR A 61 1.91 -3.32 11.49
N PHE A 62 2.76 -2.48 12.07
CA PHE A 62 3.98 -1.97 11.44
C PHE A 62 5.11 -1.91 12.47
N ASP A 63 6.27 -2.46 12.13
CA ASP A 63 7.50 -2.39 12.94
C ASP A 63 8.76 -2.31 12.05
N GLU A 64 9.94 -2.28 12.66
CA GLU A 64 11.24 -2.19 11.97
C GLU A 64 11.45 -3.25 10.88
N ARG A 65 10.83 -4.44 11.00
CA ARG A 65 10.90 -5.53 10.02
C ARG A 65 9.94 -5.34 8.86
N GLY A 66 8.95 -4.46 9.00
CA GLY A 66 7.96 -4.12 7.97
C GLY A 66 6.52 -4.43 8.38
N TRP A 67 5.60 -4.20 7.43
CA TRP A 67 4.15 -4.37 7.59
C TRP A 67 3.74 -5.82 7.81
N GLN A 68 2.71 -6.01 8.64
CA GLN A 68 2.08 -7.29 8.88
C GLN A 68 0.54 -7.11 8.93
N GLN A 69 -0.16 -7.66 7.94
CA GLN A 69 -1.62 -7.70 7.87
C GLN A 69 -2.14 -9.06 8.31
N GLY A 70 -3.30 -9.05 8.97
CA GLY A 70 -3.89 -10.27 9.51
C GLY A 70 -5.39 -10.19 9.74
N ASN A 71 -5.97 -11.36 10.01
CA ASN A 71 -7.38 -11.54 10.32
C ASN A 71 -7.54 -12.41 11.56
N THR A 72 -8.69 -12.27 12.21
CA THR A 72 -8.98 -12.89 13.52
C THR A 72 -10.41 -13.38 13.56
N LEU A 73 -10.62 -14.46 14.33
CA LEU A 73 -11.95 -14.93 14.71
C LEU A 73 -11.96 -15.19 16.21
N SER A 74 -12.79 -14.46 16.95
CA SER A 74 -13.04 -14.67 18.38
C SER A 74 -14.36 -15.41 18.57
N VAL A 75 -14.35 -16.49 19.34
CA VAL A 75 -15.50 -17.37 19.58
C VAL A 75 -15.70 -17.59 21.08
N ASP A 76 -16.83 -17.13 21.62
CA ASP A 76 -17.35 -17.52 22.93
C ASP A 76 -18.22 -18.78 22.76
N LEU A 77 -17.64 -19.93 23.10
CA LEU A 77 -18.25 -21.26 22.93
C LEU A 77 -19.47 -21.44 23.86
N THR A 78 -19.63 -20.60 24.89
CA THR A 78 -20.83 -20.58 25.75
C THR A 78 -22.07 -19.98 25.07
N LYS A 79 -21.94 -19.40 23.87
CA LYS A 79 -23.05 -18.77 23.14
C LYS A 79 -23.70 -19.67 22.08
N GLY A 80 -23.38 -20.96 22.11
CA GLY A 80 -23.98 -21.99 21.25
C GLY A 80 -23.24 -22.24 19.94
N ALA A 81 -22.09 -21.59 19.71
CA ALA A 81 -21.18 -21.97 18.65
C ALA A 81 -20.55 -23.34 18.94
N ARG A 82 -20.65 -24.28 17.99
CA ARG A 82 -20.03 -25.61 18.05
C ARG A 82 -18.89 -25.68 17.02
N ILE A 83 -17.82 -26.42 17.34
CA ILE A 83 -16.70 -26.63 16.43
C ILE A 83 -16.71 -28.07 15.90
N ASP A 84 -16.87 -28.19 14.58
CA ASP A 84 -16.92 -29.48 13.86
C ASP A 84 -15.66 -29.68 12.99
N TYR A 85 -15.33 -30.95 12.73
CA TYR A 85 -14.28 -31.32 11.79
C TYR A 85 -14.73 -31.03 10.35
N LEU A 86 -13.92 -30.32 9.59
CA LEU A 86 -14.17 -29.99 8.18
C LEU A 86 -13.26 -30.84 7.29
N SER A 87 -13.80 -31.45 6.23
CA SER A 87 -13.06 -32.27 5.26
C SER A 87 -13.87 -32.47 3.97
N PRO A 88 -13.23 -32.70 2.80
CA PRO A 88 -13.92 -33.10 1.57
C PRO A 88 -14.41 -34.56 1.56
N GLY A 89 -14.25 -35.32 2.65
CA GLY A 89 -14.89 -36.62 2.89
C GLY A 89 -13.97 -37.84 2.75
N GLN A 90 -12.96 -37.77 1.89
CA GLN A 90 -11.83 -38.72 1.86
C GLN A 90 -10.58 -38.05 2.45
N VAL A 91 -9.76 -38.84 3.14
CA VAL A 91 -8.52 -38.41 3.81
C VAL A 91 -7.48 -37.92 2.79
N THR A 92 -7.40 -38.56 1.61
CA THR A 92 -6.47 -38.18 0.52
C THR A 92 -7.08 -37.20 -0.48
N ALA A 93 -8.16 -36.49 -0.11
CA ALA A 93 -8.79 -35.48 -0.94
C ALA A 93 -8.55 -34.08 -0.36
N THR A 94 -8.42 -33.08 -1.24
CA THR A 94 -8.28 -31.66 -0.85
C THR A 94 -9.31 -30.81 -1.56
N LYS A 95 -9.75 -29.71 -0.92
CA LYS A 95 -10.70 -28.75 -1.49
C LYS A 95 -10.48 -27.35 -0.88
N PRO A 96 -10.69 -26.24 -1.61
CA PRO A 96 -10.64 -24.90 -1.02
C PRO A 96 -11.55 -24.76 0.21
N LEU A 97 -11.05 -24.09 1.25
CA LEU A 97 -11.70 -24.04 2.56
C LEU A 97 -13.09 -23.39 2.52
N ASP A 98 -13.27 -22.36 1.69
CA ASP A 98 -14.55 -21.68 1.50
C ASP A 98 -15.63 -22.61 0.95
N GLN A 99 -15.26 -23.51 0.03
CA GLN A 99 -16.17 -24.48 -0.56
C GLN A 99 -16.58 -25.52 0.49
N GLN A 100 -15.62 -26.09 1.21
CA GLN A 100 -15.88 -27.01 2.32
C GLN A 100 -16.80 -26.38 3.39
N ALA A 101 -16.49 -25.15 3.82
CA ALA A 101 -17.28 -24.43 4.83
C ALA A 101 -18.70 -24.12 4.35
N ASN A 102 -18.88 -23.82 3.06
CA ASN A 102 -20.21 -23.63 2.45
C ASN A 102 -20.99 -24.95 2.36
N GLU A 103 -20.34 -26.06 2.00
CA GLU A 103 -20.94 -27.41 1.94
C GLU A 103 -21.38 -27.92 3.33
N ALA A 104 -20.54 -27.73 4.35
CA ALA A 104 -20.86 -28.04 5.74
C ALA A 104 -21.92 -27.09 6.35
N GLY A 105 -22.20 -25.95 5.70
CA GLY A 105 -23.13 -24.95 6.20
C GLY A 105 -22.59 -24.09 7.35
N ALA A 106 -21.27 -24.01 7.52
CA ALA A 106 -20.58 -23.27 8.59
C ALA A 106 -20.73 -21.74 8.47
N VAL A 107 -20.72 -21.04 9.60
CA VAL A 107 -20.75 -19.57 9.64
C VAL A 107 -19.35 -18.94 9.57
N ALA A 108 -18.33 -19.69 9.97
CA ALA A 108 -16.93 -19.40 9.73
C ALA A 108 -16.11 -20.70 9.69
N ALA A 109 -14.90 -20.66 9.13
CA ALA A 109 -13.94 -21.76 9.22
C ALA A 109 -12.50 -21.27 9.12
N VAL A 110 -11.56 -22.12 9.53
CA VAL A 110 -10.12 -21.93 9.33
C VAL A 110 -9.47 -23.24 8.85
N ASN A 111 -8.39 -23.15 8.08
CA ASN A 111 -7.53 -24.30 7.78
C ASN A 111 -6.90 -24.86 9.06
N ALA A 112 -6.57 -26.15 9.09
CA ALA A 112 -6.10 -26.81 10.32
C ALA A 112 -4.75 -27.51 10.19
N ASP A 113 -4.74 -28.76 9.75
CA ASP A 113 -3.61 -29.67 9.95
C ASP A 113 -2.57 -29.57 8.84
N PHE A 114 -1.31 -29.87 9.19
CA PHE A 114 -0.26 -30.08 8.19
C PHE A 114 -0.56 -31.36 7.41
N PHE A 115 -0.12 -31.43 6.15
CA PHE A 115 -0.47 -32.54 5.27
C PHE A 115 0.67 -32.96 4.33
N ASP A 116 0.56 -34.18 3.81
CA ASP A 116 1.46 -34.80 2.83
C ASP A 116 1.29 -34.15 1.44
N ILE A 117 1.71 -32.89 1.37
CA ILE A 117 1.54 -31.97 0.24
C ILE A 117 2.34 -32.44 -0.98
N ASN A 118 1.74 -32.31 -2.16
CA ASN A 118 2.19 -32.82 -3.47
C ASN A 118 2.15 -34.36 -3.65
N ASN A 119 1.84 -35.14 -2.61
CA ASN A 119 1.71 -36.60 -2.69
C ASN A 119 0.26 -37.06 -2.48
N SER A 120 -0.07 -37.65 -1.32
CA SER A 120 -1.43 -38.14 -1.01
C SER A 120 -2.39 -37.03 -0.61
N GLY A 121 -1.90 -35.85 -0.23
CA GLY A 121 -2.71 -34.79 0.34
C GLY A 121 -3.23 -35.07 1.76
N ALA A 122 -2.94 -36.24 2.34
CA ALA A 122 -3.49 -36.63 3.63
C ALA A 122 -2.93 -35.82 4.80
N PRO A 123 -3.74 -35.45 5.82
CA PRO A 123 -3.25 -34.80 7.03
C PRO A 123 -2.23 -35.67 7.78
N LEU A 124 -1.35 -35.02 8.55
CA LEU A 124 -0.28 -35.66 9.31
C LEU A 124 -0.68 -35.91 10.78
N GLY A 125 -1.53 -35.09 11.37
CA GLY A 125 -1.99 -35.23 12.74
C GLY A 125 -3.21 -36.14 12.92
N PRO A 126 -3.64 -36.37 14.17
CA PRO A 126 -4.83 -37.16 14.45
C PRO A 126 -6.10 -36.37 14.07
N ALA A 127 -7.07 -37.06 13.48
CA ALA A 127 -8.35 -36.47 13.10
C ALA A 127 -9.51 -37.23 13.75
N VAL A 128 -10.38 -36.51 14.47
CA VAL A 128 -11.59 -37.05 15.09
C VAL A 128 -12.79 -36.21 14.67
N ALA A 129 -13.85 -36.86 14.18
CA ALA A 129 -15.07 -36.23 13.71
C ALA A 129 -16.29 -36.88 14.38
N ASP A 130 -17.07 -36.08 15.11
CA ASP A 130 -18.24 -36.51 15.91
C ASP A 130 -17.96 -37.73 16.83
N GLY A 131 -16.76 -37.76 17.41
CA GLY A 131 -16.26 -38.83 18.28
C GLY A 131 -15.69 -40.05 17.55
N GLN A 132 -15.78 -40.11 16.22
CA GLN A 132 -15.19 -41.18 15.40
C GLN A 132 -13.78 -40.80 14.96
N LEU A 133 -12.83 -41.73 15.09
CA LEU A 133 -11.46 -41.54 14.60
C LEU A 133 -11.44 -41.67 13.06
N VAL A 134 -11.04 -40.59 12.39
CA VAL A 134 -10.92 -40.51 10.92
C VAL A 134 -9.54 -41.01 10.46
N LYS A 135 -8.48 -40.58 11.15
CA LYS A 135 -7.11 -41.09 11.00
C LYS A 135 -6.31 -40.94 12.29
N SER A 136 -5.36 -41.83 12.51
CA SER A 136 -4.31 -41.64 13.52
C SER A 136 -3.33 -40.56 13.07
N GLN A 137 -2.58 -40.02 14.02
CA GLN A 137 -1.33 -39.33 13.73
C GLN A 137 -0.40 -40.22 12.88
N SER A 138 0.32 -39.58 11.97
CA SER A 138 1.33 -40.19 11.08
C SER A 138 2.71 -40.22 11.75
N GLU A 139 2.97 -39.25 12.63
CA GLU A 139 4.19 -39.09 13.43
C GLU A 139 3.86 -39.00 14.93
N ASP A 140 4.85 -39.15 15.81
CA ASP A 140 4.65 -39.15 17.27
C ASP A 140 5.82 -38.43 17.97
N PRO A 141 5.57 -37.65 19.04
CA PRO A 141 4.26 -37.21 19.52
C PRO A 141 3.66 -36.13 18.59
N TYR A 142 2.32 -36.11 18.47
CA TYR A 142 1.61 -35.11 17.66
C TYR A 142 0.54 -34.42 18.51
N ARG A 143 0.53 -33.08 18.52
CA ARG A 143 -0.47 -32.31 19.28
C ARG A 143 -1.75 -32.18 18.48
N ALA A 144 -2.85 -31.95 19.19
CA ALA A 144 -4.16 -31.71 18.59
C ALA A 144 -4.82 -30.49 19.23
N VAL A 145 -5.58 -29.75 18.41
CA VAL A 145 -6.68 -28.92 18.89
C VAL A 145 -7.87 -29.86 19.06
N ALA A 146 -8.34 -30.05 20.29
CA ALA A 146 -9.41 -30.98 20.63
C ALA A 146 -10.59 -30.29 21.33
N PHE A 147 -11.80 -30.77 21.06
CA PHE A 147 -13.04 -30.33 21.71
C PHE A 147 -13.79 -31.54 22.28
N ASP A 148 -14.30 -31.40 23.50
CA ASP A 148 -15.16 -32.41 24.13
C ASP A 148 -16.63 -32.29 23.66
N PRO A 149 -17.52 -33.24 24.02
CA PRO A 149 -18.95 -33.16 23.69
C PRO A 149 -19.67 -31.92 24.23
N GLN A 150 -19.12 -31.26 25.25
CA GLN A 150 -19.62 -30.01 25.84
C GLN A 150 -19.11 -28.75 25.12
N GLY A 151 -18.20 -28.90 24.15
CA GLY A 151 -17.63 -27.82 23.36
C GLY A 151 -16.45 -27.09 24.03
N VAL A 152 -15.86 -27.64 25.08
CA VAL A 152 -14.68 -27.04 25.73
C VAL A 152 -13.42 -27.40 24.95
N GLY A 153 -12.68 -26.38 24.51
CA GLY A 153 -11.44 -26.53 23.74
C GLY A 153 -10.22 -26.83 24.61
N ARG A 154 -9.35 -27.71 24.13
CA ARG A 154 -8.09 -28.15 24.76
C ARG A 154 -6.97 -28.26 23.72
N ILE A 155 -5.73 -28.15 24.18
CA ILE A 155 -4.53 -28.56 23.46
C ILE A 155 -3.97 -29.79 24.18
N LEU A 156 -3.92 -30.93 23.50
CA LEU A 156 -3.52 -32.22 24.07
C LEU A 156 -2.99 -33.16 22.97
N GLU A 157 -2.41 -34.29 23.34
CA GLU A 157 -2.10 -35.36 22.38
C GLU A 157 -3.29 -36.32 22.27
N VAL A 158 -3.70 -36.67 21.05
CA VAL A 158 -4.67 -37.75 20.78
C VAL A 158 -3.90 -38.97 20.31
N LEU A 159 -3.89 -40.00 21.15
CA LEU A 159 -3.21 -41.27 20.93
C LEU A 159 -4.12 -42.24 20.16
N PHE A 160 -3.50 -43.23 19.55
CA PHE A 160 -4.15 -44.30 18.80
C PHE A 160 -4.00 -45.64 19.52
N ASP A 161 -5.14 -46.22 19.91
CA ASP A 161 -5.21 -47.62 20.33
C ASP A 161 -5.98 -48.40 19.25
N GLY A 162 -5.35 -49.45 18.70
CA GLY A 162 -5.97 -50.27 17.67
C GLY A 162 -5.43 -51.69 17.62
N THR A 163 -6.29 -52.64 17.26
CA THR A 163 -6.00 -54.07 17.14
C THR A 163 -6.70 -54.69 15.93
N ALA A 164 -6.08 -55.74 15.41
CA ALA A 164 -6.65 -56.64 14.42
C ALA A 164 -6.47 -58.08 14.94
N GLY A 165 -7.47 -58.61 15.64
CA GLY A 165 -7.33 -59.83 16.44
C GLY A 165 -6.17 -59.71 17.45
N PRO A 166 -5.13 -60.55 17.39
CA PRO A 166 -3.96 -60.46 18.26
C PRO A 166 -2.94 -59.40 17.82
N TYR A 167 -3.01 -58.89 16.59
CA TYR A 167 -2.03 -57.95 16.04
C TYR A 167 -2.31 -56.53 16.52
N ARG A 168 -1.27 -55.79 16.90
CA ARG A 168 -1.37 -54.36 17.22
C ARG A 168 -1.41 -53.56 15.92
N LEU A 169 -2.24 -52.52 15.87
CA LEU A 169 -2.21 -51.50 14.83
C LEU A 169 -1.40 -50.29 15.34
N ASN A 170 -0.52 -49.77 14.50
CA ASN A 170 0.27 -48.56 14.76
C ASN A 170 -0.36 -47.30 14.17
N ARG A 171 -1.13 -47.48 13.07
CA ARG A 171 -1.67 -46.39 12.24
C ARG A 171 -3.07 -46.69 11.74
N LEU A 172 -3.85 -45.63 11.50
CA LEU A 172 -5.11 -45.65 10.75
C LEU A 172 -5.10 -44.53 9.71
N ASN A 173 -5.37 -44.83 8.44
CA ASN A 173 -5.46 -43.87 7.33
C ASN A 173 -4.26 -42.89 7.31
N SER A 174 -3.05 -43.46 7.31
CA SER A 174 -1.80 -42.72 7.40
C SER A 174 -1.03 -42.75 6.07
N PRO A 175 -0.52 -41.61 5.56
CA PRO A 175 0.43 -41.57 4.45
C PRO A 175 1.83 -42.07 4.84
N VAL A 176 2.06 -42.47 6.10
CA VAL A 176 3.34 -43.04 6.57
C VAL A 176 3.07 -44.24 7.49
N ILE A 177 3.66 -45.38 7.16
CA ILE A 177 3.83 -46.54 8.04
C ILE A 177 5.35 -46.71 8.24
N ARG A 178 5.82 -46.67 9.49
CA ARG A 178 7.25 -46.77 9.77
C ARG A 178 7.74 -48.22 9.62
N LYS A 179 9.06 -48.39 9.67
CA LYS A 179 9.67 -49.72 9.66
C LYS A 179 9.08 -50.59 10.78
N ASP A 180 8.82 -51.85 10.46
CA ASP A 180 8.29 -52.87 11.41
C ASP A 180 6.86 -52.61 11.93
N GLU A 181 6.11 -51.64 11.39
CA GLU A 181 4.73 -51.31 11.81
C GLU A 181 3.63 -52.00 10.98
N ILE A 182 2.40 -52.01 11.53
CA ILE A 182 1.16 -52.34 10.80
C ILE A 182 0.22 -51.13 10.80
N GLY A 183 -0.21 -50.69 9.61
CA GLY A 183 -1.25 -49.67 9.44
C GLY A 183 -2.57 -50.26 8.92
N ALA A 184 -3.69 -49.64 9.29
CA ALA A 184 -5.02 -49.95 8.75
C ALA A 184 -5.52 -48.82 7.85
N PHE A 185 -6.26 -49.18 6.79
CA PHE A 185 -6.92 -48.27 5.86
C PHE A 185 -8.39 -48.64 5.72
N THR A 186 -9.27 -47.64 5.81
CA THR A 186 -10.74 -47.81 5.67
C THR A 186 -11.26 -47.10 4.42
N THR A 187 -12.58 -47.18 4.18
CA THR A 187 -13.28 -46.41 3.12
C THR A 187 -12.93 -44.92 3.09
N LEU A 188 -12.54 -44.34 4.24
CA LEU A 188 -12.13 -42.95 4.36
C LEU A 188 -10.78 -42.64 3.72
N TRP A 189 -9.91 -43.62 3.47
CA TRP A 189 -8.64 -43.39 2.76
C TRP A 189 -8.88 -42.84 1.36
N GLY A 190 -9.79 -43.46 0.60
CA GLY A 190 -10.03 -43.18 -0.81
C GLY A 190 -9.17 -44.02 -1.74
N SER A 191 -9.02 -43.55 -2.99
CA SER A 191 -8.43 -44.33 -4.09
C SER A 191 -6.90 -44.22 -4.24
N TYR A 192 -6.25 -43.34 -3.47
CA TYR A 192 -4.81 -43.11 -3.54
C TYR A 192 -3.99 -44.36 -3.18
N SER A 193 -2.83 -44.52 -3.80
CA SER A 193 -2.00 -45.72 -3.62
C SER A 193 -1.46 -45.85 -2.20
N ARG A 194 -1.75 -46.99 -1.56
CA ARG A 194 -1.22 -47.34 -0.22
C ARG A 194 0.27 -47.68 -0.27
N ALA A 195 0.83 -47.93 -1.46
CA ALA A 195 2.27 -48.12 -1.66
C ALA A 195 3.12 -46.90 -1.24
N HIS A 196 2.55 -45.68 -1.28
CA HIS A 196 3.22 -44.48 -0.77
C HIS A 196 3.52 -44.57 0.74
N ALA A 197 2.56 -45.09 1.52
CA ALA A 197 2.72 -45.24 2.98
C ALA A 197 3.79 -46.26 3.38
N VAL A 198 4.25 -47.10 2.45
CA VAL A 198 5.32 -48.07 2.61
C VAL A 198 6.49 -47.84 1.63
N ALA A 199 6.66 -46.61 1.15
CA ALA A 199 7.76 -46.25 0.26
C ALA A 199 9.13 -46.58 0.88
N GLY A 200 10.00 -47.25 0.10
CA GLY A 200 11.31 -47.70 0.56
C GLY A 200 11.30 -48.88 1.54
N ALA A 201 10.16 -49.56 1.74
CA ALA A 201 10.09 -50.78 2.54
C ALA A 201 10.85 -51.94 1.90
N ALA A 202 11.58 -52.72 2.72
CA ALA A 202 12.27 -53.92 2.24
C ALA A 202 11.32 -55.12 2.02
N LYS A 203 10.18 -55.13 2.72
CA LYS A 203 9.10 -56.10 2.57
C LYS A 203 7.76 -55.46 2.95
N VAL A 204 6.71 -55.82 2.22
CA VAL A 204 5.33 -55.35 2.43
C VAL A 204 4.39 -56.56 2.44
N THR A 205 3.29 -56.48 3.16
CA THR A 205 2.15 -57.39 2.97
C THR A 205 0.84 -56.64 3.20
N GLU A 206 -0.09 -56.75 2.26
CA GLU A 206 -1.44 -56.20 2.35
C GLU A 206 -2.44 -57.34 2.62
N VAL A 207 -3.35 -57.14 3.57
CA VAL A 207 -4.40 -58.09 3.97
C VAL A 207 -5.74 -57.39 3.94
N VAL A 208 -6.67 -57.91 3.15
CA VAL A 208 -8.04 -57.38 3.05
C VAL A 208 -8.92 -58.11 4.05
N VAL A 209 -9.54 -57.38 4.97
CA VAL A 209 -10.44 -57.90 6.01
C VAL A 209 -11.84 -57.32 5.79
N ALA A 210 -12.81 -58.16 5.45
CA ALA A 210 -14.21 -57.77 5.27
C ALA A 210 -15.09 -58.53 6.26
N GLY A 211 -15.88 -57.82 7.07
CA GLY A 211 -16.74 -58.44 8.11
C GLY A 211 -15.97 -59.38 9.05
N ASP A 212 -14.95 -58.86 9.73
CA ASP A 212 -13.99 -59.60 10.58
C ASP A 212 -13.25 -60.77 9.88
N THR A 213 -13.34 -60.94 8.56
CA THR A 213 -12.81 -62.13 7.86
C THR A 213 -11.79 -61.74 6.81
N VAL A 214 -10.63 -62.40 6.78
CA VAL A 214 -9.61 -62.20 5.76
C VAL A 214 -10.12 -62.74 4.40
N THR A 215 -10.20 -61.87 3.40
CA THR A 215 -10.67 -62.22 2.04
C THR A 215 -9.55 -62.25 1.00
N ALA A 216 -8.44 -61.53 1.22
CA ALA A 216 -7.26 -61.57 0.37
C ALA A 216 -5.97 -61.26 1.16
N VAL A 217 -4.83 -61.77 0.66
CA VAL A 217 -3.48 -61.48 1.15
C VAL A 217 -2.56 -61.27 -0.07
N ALA A 218 -1.76 -60.21 -0.08
CA ALA A 218 -0.88 -59.84 -1.18
C ALA A 218 0.50 -59.37 -0.69
N ALA A 219 1.55 -59.64 -1.47
CA ALA A 219 2.94 -59.28 -1.13
C ALA A 219 3.33 -57.82 -1.45
N ALA A 220 2.36 -56.97 -1.78
CA ALA A 220 2.55 -55.56 -2.11
C ALA A 220 1.30 -54.76 -1.68
N ALA A 221 1.47 -53.48 -1.37
CA ALA A 221 0.35 -52.58 -1.07
C ALA A 221 -0.37 -52.16 -2.36
N GLY A 222 -1.69 -52.11 -2.31
CA GLY A 222 -2.56 -51.81 -3.44
C GLY A 222 -2.90 -50.32 -3.58
N ALA A 223 -3.82 -50.06 -4.52
CA ALA A 223 -4.43 -48.76 -4.76
C ALA A 223 -5.95 -48.95 -4.99
N GLY A 224 -6.68 -47.87 -5.27
CA GLY A 224 -8.13 -47.91 -5.50
C GLY A 224 -8.95 -47.97 -4.22
N ASP A 225 -10.24 -47.66 -4.37
CA ASP A 225 -11.18 -47.47 -3.26
C ASP A 225 -11.39 -48.76 -2.44
N ILE A 226 -11.61 -48.56 -1.14
CA ILE A 226 -11.85 -49.65 -0.18
C ILE A 226 -13.38 -49.83 -0.02
N PRO A 227 -13.93 -51.05 -0.22
CA PRO A 227 -15.37 -51.27 -0.11
C PRO A 227 -15.94 -51.05 1.30
N ALA A 228 -17.23 -50.75 1.40
CA ALA A 228 -17.94 -50.66 2.68
C ALA A 228 -17.83 -51.98 3.48
N GLY A 229 -17.65 -51.88 4.80
CA GLY A 229 -17.44 -53.04 5.68
C GLY A 229 -16.08 -53.72 5.53
N THR A 230 -15.15 -53.12 4.76
CA THR A 230 -13.78 -53.62 4.57
C THR A 230 -12.76 -52.70 5.25
N THR A 231 -11.76 -53.30 5.89
CA THR A 231 -10.51 -52.64 6.31
C THR A 231 -9.34 -53.35 5.65
N ILE A 232 -8.38 -52.60 5.15
CA ILE A 232 -7.14 -53.14 4.58
C ILE A 232 -6.00 -52.91 5.58
N LEU A 233 -5.33 -53.98 5.98
CA LEU A 233 -4.14 -53.94 6.82
C LEU A 233 -2.90 -53.97 5.93
N VAL A 234 -1.94 -53.08 6.15
CA VAL A 234 -0.65 -53.04 5.44
C VAL A 234 0.47 -53.09 6.46
N GLY A 235 1.28 -54.14 6.39
CA GLY A 235 2.45 -54.35 7.26
C GLY A 235 3.74 -54.03 6.54
N ARG A 236 4.72 -53.51 7.29
CA ARG A 236 6.09 -53.18 6.82
C ARG A 236 7.13 -54.03 7.54
N GLU A 237 8.08 -54.61 6.80
CA GLU A 237 9.14 -55.49 7.32
C GLU A 237 8.63 -56.52 8.35
N ALA A 238 8.92 -56.38 9.65
CA ALA A 238 8.40 -57.31 10.66
C ALA A 238 6.86 -57.35 10.71
N GLY A 239 6.17 -56.21 10.54
CA GLY A 239 4.72 -56.16 10.42
C GLY A 239 4.19 -56.87 9.15
N ALA A 240 4.99 -56.92 8.08
CA ALA A 240 4.69 -57.75 6.91
C ALA A 240 4.89 -59.25 7.21
N ASP A 241 5.89 -59.62 8.00
CA ASP A 241 6.12 -60.98 8.48
C ASP A 241 5.04 -61.47 9.46
N GLU A 242 4.38 -60.57 10.18
CA GLU A 242 3.20 -60.89 11.00
C GLU A 242 1.95 -61.09 10.14
N LEU A 243 1.58 -60.11 9.31
CA LEU A 243 0.41 -60.22 8.43
C LEU A 243 0.53 -61.37 7.43
N GLY A 244 1.74 -61.70 6.95
CA GLY A 244 1.99 -62.82 6.03
C GLY A 244 1.72 -64.21 6.62
N ARG A 245 1.35 -64.31 7.90
CA ARG A 245 0.90 -65.57 8.54
C ARG A 245 -0.59 -65.82 8.37
N LEU A 246 -1.37 -64.76 8.08
CA LEU A 246 -2.81 -64.84 7.85
C LEU A 246 -3.17 -65.51 6.53
N LYS A 247 -4.35 -66.12 6.50
CA LYS A 247 -4.90 -66.87 5.37
C LYS A 247 -6.34 -66.42 5.09
N VAL A 248 -6.77 -66.59 3.85
CA VAL A 248 -8.16 -66.35 3.46
C VAL A 248 -9.08 -67.28 4.26
N GLY A 249 -10.07 -66.69 4.94
CA GLY A 249 -10.95 -67.37 5.90
C GLY A 249 -10.60 -67.17 7.37
N ASP A 250 -9.42 -66.64 7.71
CA ASP A 250 -9.07 -66.33 9.10
C ASP A 250 -9.96 -65.22 9.68
N ARG A 251 -10.43 -65.39 10.92
CA ARG A 251 -11.22 -64.37 11.61
C ARG A 251 -10.31 -63.39 12.36
N VAL A 252 -10.30 -62.14 11.91
CA VAL A 252 -9.49 -61.03 12.41
C VAL A 252 -10.42 -59.84 12.68
N PRO A 253 -11.05 -59.75 13.88
CA PRO A 253 -11.87 -58.59 14.24
C PRO A 253 -10.99 -57.34 14.36
N VAL A 254 -11.39 -56.24 13.71
CA VAL A 254 -10.63 -54.98 13.72
C VAL A 254 -11.33 -53.97 14.61
N ALA A 255 -10.60 -53.39 15.55
CA ALA A 255 -11.08 -52.35 16.45
C ALA A 255 -10.04 -51.24 16.62
N PHE A 256 -10.48 -49.99 16.72
CA PHE A 256 -9.62 -48.85 17.02
C PHE A 256 -10.40 -47.71 17.65
N ALA A 257 -9.72 -46.88 18.44
CA ALA A 257 -10.30 -45.74 19.13
C ALA A 257 -9.30 -44.57 19.28
N PRO A 258 -9.76 -43.31 19.38
CA PRO A 258 -8.95 -42.20 19.87
C PRO A 258 -8.86 -42.26 21.40
N ARG A 259 -7.67 -42.03 21.97
CA ARG A 259 -7.49 -41.81 23.41
C ARG A 259 -6.80 -40.47 23.66
N ALA A 260 -7.47 -39.55 24.35
CA ALA A 260 -6.82 -38.33 24.82
C ALA A 260 -5.77 -38.66 25.90
N SER A 261 -4.64 -37.94 25.84
CA SER A 261 -3.56 -38.01 26.83
C SER A 261 -3.97 -37.59 28.25
N ASP A 262 -5.04 -36.79 28.40
CA ASP A 262 -5.64 -36.42 29.69
C ASP A 262 -6.82 -37.32 30.11
N GLY A 263 -7.16 -38.34 29.30
CA GLY A 263 -8.31 -39.21 29.51
C GLY A 263 -9.68 -38.58 29.19
N SER A 264 -9.73 -37.38 28.62
CA SER A 264 -10.98 -36.73 28.20
C SER A 264 -11.63 -37.40 26.97
N VAL A 265 -12.94 -37.22 26.83
CA VAL A 265 -13.67 -37.66 25.64
C VAL A 265 -13.51 -36.61 24.55
N VAL A 266 -12.96 -37.00 23.40
CA VAL A 266 -12.78 -36.14 22.22
C VAL A 266 -13.97 -36.30 21.27
N ARG A 267 -14.60 -35.20 20.87
CA ARG A 267 -15.63 -35.16 19.82
C ARG A 267 -15.07 -34.68 18.49
N THR A 268 -14.31 -33.60 18.51
CA THR A 268 -13.68 -33.00 17.33
C THR A 268 -12.19 -32.86 17.64
N ALA A 269 -11.32 -33.33 16.74
CA ALA A 269 -9.89 -33.03 16.82
C ALA A 269 -9.25 -32.89 15.43
N VAL A 270 -8.25 -32.01 15.37
CA VAL A 270 -7.34 -31.82 14.23
C VAL A 270 -5.91 -31.73 14.74
N GLY A 271 -4.94 -32.11 13.92
CA GLY A 271 -3.53 -31.91 14.23
C GLY A 271 -3.14 -30.45 14.39
N ALA A 272 -2.11 -30.23 15.22
CA ALA A 272 -1.47 -28.95 15.46
C ALA A 272 0.00 -29.17 15.85
N HIS A 273 0.85 -28.16 15.64
CA HIS A 273 2.31 -28.36 15.68
C HIS A 273 2.98 -27.64 16.86
N ALA A 274 3.62 -26.49 16.63
CA ALA A 274 4.34 -25.75 17.68
C ALA A 274 3.40 -25.26 18.79
N LEU A 275 3.82 -25.36 20.06
CA LEU A 275 3.12 -24.75 21.20
C LEU A 275 3.59 -23.29 21.34
N LEU A 276 2.72 -22.35 20.99
CA LEU A 276 3.05 -20.92 20.88
C LEU A 276 2.73 -20.13 22.15
N VAL A 277 1.77 -20.59 22.96
CA VAL A 277 1.39 -19.96 24.23
C VAL A 277 1.17 -21.03 25.30
N LYS A 278 1.69 -20.79 26.50
CA LYS A 278 1.46 -21.61 27.70
C LYS A 278 1.26 -20.72 28.92
N GLU A 279 0.24 -20.99 29.73
CA GLU A 279 -0.07 -20.23 30.95
C GLU A 279 -0.20 -18.70 30.71
N GLY A 280 -0.74 -18.31 29.56
CA GLY A 280 -0.89 -16.91 29.12
C GLY A 280 0.40 -16.26 28.61
N LYS A 281 1.51 -16.99 28.54
CA LYS A 281 2.84 -16.48 28.15
C LYS A 281 3.23 -17.02 26.76
N PRO A 282 3.64 -16.15 25.82
CA PRO A 282 4.28 -16.59 24.58
C PRO A 282 5.47 -17.51 24.88
N GLN A 283 5.61 -18.58 24.11
CA GLN A 283 6.77 -19.46 24.18
C GLN A 283 7.85 -19.00 23.20
N PRO A 284 9.14 -19.23 23.49
CA PRO A 284 10.19 -19.08 22.49
C PRO A 284 9.99 -20.13 21.39
N ALA A 285 10.23 -19.75 20.14
CA ALA A 285 10.25 -20.64 18.99
C ALA A 285 11.48 -20.32 18.15
N ASP A 286 12.24 -21.35 17.77
CA ASP A 286 13.44 -21.21 16.94
C ASP A 286 13.04 -21.17 15.46
N ASP A 287 12.35 -20.10 15.10
CA ASP A 287 11.80 -19.85 13.77
C ASP A 287 12.08 -18.40 13.36
N THR A 288 12.86 -18.26 12.28
CA THR A 288 13.22 -16.99 11.67
C THR A 288 12.48 -16.74 10.34
N ALA A 289 11.64 -17.68 9.90
CA ALA A 289 10.96 -17.61 8.63
C ALA A 289 9.64 -16.83 8.73
N TYR A 290 9.62 -15.61 8.18
CA TYR A 290 8.36 -14.90 7.97
C TYR A 290 7.55 -15.60 6.87
N ALA A 291 6.38 -16.09 7.23
CA ALA A 291 5.47 -16.78 6.33
C ALA A 291 4.01 -16.45 6.67
N GLY A 292 3.07 -16.90 5.84
CA GLY A 292 1.67 -16.99 6.23
C GLY A 292 1.56 -17.96 7.41
N ARG A 293 0.80 -17.62 8.43
CA ARG A 293 0.65 -18.44 9.64
C ARG A 293 -0.79 -18.45 10.10
N THR A 294 -1.31 -19.63 10.39
CA THR A 294 -2.54 -19.80 11.16
C THR A 294 -2.18 -20.20 12.60
N GLY A 295 -2.80 -19.56 13.58
CA GLY A 295 -2.62 -19.88 15.00
C GLY A 295 -3.96 -19.90 15.73
N LEU A 296 -4.09 -20.80 16.70
CA LEU A 296 -5.31 -21.01 17.48
C LEU A 296 -4.97 -21.08 18.97
N GLY A 297 -5.74 -20.41 19.82
CA GLY A 297 -5.60 -20.50 21.27
C GLY A 297 -6.92 -20.43 22.04
N PHE A 298 -6.88 -20.89 23.29
CA PHE A 298 -8.04 -20.97 24.18
C PHE A 298 -7.83 -20.19 25.47
N SER A 299 -8.92 -19.73 26.11
CA SER A 299 -8.92 -19.26 27.50
C SER A 299 -8.54 -20.38 28.48
N ALA A 300 -8.15 -20.01 29.71
CA ALA A 300 -7.75 -20.97 30.75
C ALA A 300 -8.82 -22.02 31.11
N ASP A 301 -10.09 -21.72 30.83
CA ASP A 301 -11.24 -22.61 31.04
C ASP A 301 -11.74 -23.29 29.76
N GLY A 302 -11.06 -23.10 28.62
CA GLY A 302 -11.40 -23.69 27.32
C GLY A 302 -12.68 -23.16 26.66
N LYS A 303 -13.36 -22.15 27.23
CA LYS A 303 -14.67 -21.67 26.77
C LYS A 303 -14.62 -20.50 25.78
N LYS A 304 -13.46 -19.87 25.60
CA LYS A 304 -13.20 -18.91 24.52
C LYS A 304 -12.09 -19.43 23.63
N MET A 305 -12.28 -19.30 22.32
CA MET A 305 -11.28 -19.60 21.30
C MET A 305 -10.95 -18.33 20.53
N VAL A 306 -9.66 -18.13 20.24
CA VAL A 306 -9.15 -17.09 19.34
C VAL A 306 -8.37 -17.77 18.23
N ILE A 307 -8.74 -17.47 16.99
CA ILE A 307 -8.00 -17.83 15.79
C ILE A 307 -7.38 -16.56 15.22
N VAL A 308 -6.15 -16.66 14.73
CA VAL A 308 -5.44 -15.59 14.02
C VAL A 308 -4.82 -16.17 12.75
N SER A 309 -5.00 -15.48 11.62
CA SER A 309 -4.30 -15.76 10.37
C SER A 309 -3.50 -14.51 9.97
N ILE A 310 -2.18 -14.64 9.78
CA ILE A 310 -1.32 -13.58 9.25
C ILE A 310 -1.01 -13.87 7.79
N ASP A 311 -1.19 -12.89 6.92
CA ASP A 311 -0.96 -13.03 5.48
C ASP A 311 0.52 -12.81 5.13
N SER A 312 1.03 -13.53 4.12
CA SER A 312 2.34 -13.26 3.50
C SER A 312 2.19 -13.16 1.99
N ASN A 313 2.01 -11.94 1.46
CA ASN A 313 1.84 -11.72 0.04
C ASN A 313 2.37 -10.34 -0.35
N ARG A 314 3.05 -10.24 -1.49
CA ARG A 314 3.47 -8.95 -2.08
C ARG A 314 2.26 -8.05 -2.34
N LEU A 315 1.09 -8.62 -2.64
CA LEU A 315 -0.17 -7.90 -2.87
C LEU A 315 -0.75 -7.23 -1.62
N THR A 316 -0.41 -7.69 -0.41
CA THR A 316 -0.82 -7.06 0.87
C THR A 316 0.29 -6.21 1.49
N HIS A 317 1.47 -6.16 0.87
CA HIS A 317 2.72 -5.70 1.49
C HIS A 317 3.09 -6.40 2.81
N SER A 318 2.35 -7.42 3.25
CA SER A 318 2.55 -8.10 4.51
C SER A 318 3.72 -9.06 4.44
N ARG A 319 4.69 -8.90 5.35
CA ARG A 319 5.88 -9.75 5.46
C ARG A 319 5.59 -11.17 5.93
N GLY A 320 4.42 -11.43 6.52
CA GLY A 320 4.13 -12.66 7.26
C GLY A 320 4.53 -12.55 8.73
N ALA A 321 4.49 -13.67 9.45
CA ALA A 321 4.88 -13.79 10.86
C ALA A 321 5.86 -14.95 11.09
N THR A 322 6.72 -14.79 12.10
CA THR A 322 7.37 -15.93 12.77
C THR A 322 6.48 -16.52 13.87
N LEU A 323 6.78 -17.73 14.32
CA LEU A 323 6.05 -18.40 15.40
C LEU A 323 6.15 -17.67 16.74
N ALA A 324 7.29 -17.04 17.02
CA ALA A 324 7.45 -16.18 18.17
C ALA A 324 6.57 -14.91 18.10
N GLU A 325 6.23 -14.43 16.90
CA GLU A 325 5.24 -13.35 16.70
C GLU A 325 3.82 -13.87 16.90
N MET A 326 3.47 -15.01 16.31
CA MET A 326 2.15 -15.65 16.49
C MET A 326 1.84 -15.93 17.96
N GLY A 327 2.80 -16.43 18.75
CA GLY A 327 2.65 -16.61 20.20
C GLY A 327 2.37 -15.30 20.94
N ARG A 328 3.06 -14.21 20.60
CA ARG A 328 2.80 -12.87 21.14
C ARG A 328 1.39 -12.37 20.78
N ILE A 329 0.98 -12.55 19.52
CA ILE A 329 -0.31 -12.09 19.00
C ILE A 329 -1.49 -12.86 19.62
N LEU A 330 -1.34 -14.17 19.82
CA LEU A 330 -2.33 -15.02 20.51
C LEU A 330 -2.45 -14.67 22.00
N ALA A 331 -1.32 -14.52 22.71
CA ALA A 331 -1.33 -14.16 24.13
C ALA A 331 -1.92 -12.76 24.38
N ALA A 332 -1.57 -11.78 23.54
CA ALA A 332 -2.15 -10.42 23.57
C ALA A 332 -3.68 -10.42 23.34
N ARG A 333 -4.21 -11.43 22.65
CA ARG A 333 -5.67 -11.62 22.43
C ARG A 333 -6.31 -12.57 23.45
N GLY A 334 -5.62 -12.89 24.55
CA GLY A 334 -6.18 -13.60 25.70
C GLY A 334 -6.10 -15.13 25.63
N ALA A 335 -5.29 -15.70 24.72
CA ALA A 335 -4.98 -17.13 24.77
C ALA A 335 -4.16 -17.45 26.03
N TYR A 336 -4.64 -18.42 26.82
CA TYR A 336 -3.90 -19.03 27.93
C TYR A 336 -3.04 -20.20 27.45
N VAL A 337 -3.53 -20.94 26.46
CA VAL A 337 -2.79 -21.96 25.71
C VAL A 337 -3.04 -21.75 24.21
N GLY A 338 -2.05 -22.01 23.35
CA GLY A 338 -2.21 -21.83 21.91
C GLY A 338 -1.10 -22.44 21.07
N VAL A 339 -1.41 -22.72 19.80
CA VAL A 339 -0.63 -23.55 18.89
C VAL A 339 -0.58 -23.01 17.47
N GLU A 340 0.42 -23.48 16.71
CA GLU A 340 0.50 -23.40 15.24
C GLU A 340 -0.46 -24.39 14.57
N LEU A 341 -1.16 -23.90 13.55
CA LEU A 341 -1.86 -24.67 12.51
C LEU A 341 -1.16 -24.42 11.17
N ASP A 342 -1.47 -25.19 10.12
CA ASP A 342 -0.79 -25.09 8.82
C ASP A 342 -0.81 -23.65 8.24
N GLY A 343 0.27 -23.29 7.54
CA GLY A 343 0.60 -21.92 7.16
C GLY A 343 0.85 -21.75 5.66
N GLY A 344 1.74 -20.81 5.32
CA GLY A 344 2.07 -20.47 3.94
C GLY A 344 0.83 -20.17 3.10
N GLY A 345 0.73 -20.78 1.92
CA GLY A 345 -0.44 -20.66 1.04
C GLY A 345 -1.72 -21.36 1.54
N SER A 346 -1.62 -22.25 2.54
CA SER A 346 -2.79 -22.89 3.16
C SER A 346 -3.57 -21.92 4.07
N THR A 347 -2.90 -20.89 4.59
CA THR A 347 -3.43 -19.86 5.50
C THR A 347 -4.73 -19.26 4.97
N THR A 348 -5.87 -19.72 5.50
CA THR A 348 -7.19 -19.31 5.02
C THR A 348 -8.17 -19.16 6.19
N LEU A 349 -8.78 -17.97 6.31
CA LEU A 349 -9.84 -17.68 7.25
C LEU A 349 -11.08 -17.20 6.48
N VAL A 350 -12.21 -17.86 6.70
CA VAL A 350 -13.48 -17.56 6.02
C VAL A 350 -14.59 -17.31 7.04
N SER A 351 -15.47 -16.33 6.78
CA SER A 351 -16.68 -16.14 7.59
C SER A 351 -17.81 -15.44 6.84
N ARG A 352 -19.04 -15.57 7.33
CA ARG A 352 -20.22 -14.90 6.74
C ARG A 352 -20.27 -13.40 7.08
N ARG A 353 -20.95 -12.63 6.25
CA ARG A 353 -21.57 -11.35 6.67
C ARG A 353 -22.94 -11.65 7.28
N PRO A 354 -23.43 -10.85 8.24
CA PRO A 354 -24.79 -10.99 8.78
C PRO A 354 -25.88 -11.10 7.71
N GLY A 355 -26.72 -12.14 7.82
CA GLY A 355 -27.78 -12.46 6.86
C GLY A 355 -27.29 -13.11 5.55
N GLY A 356 -25.99 -13.35 5.39
CA GLY A 356 -25.41 -14.05 4.25
C GLY A 356 -25.64 -15.58 4.30
N THR A 357 -25.79 -16.19 3.13
CA THR A 357 -25.92 -17.66 2.98
C THR A 357 -24.59 -18.37 2.76
N LYS A 358 -23.55 -17.66 2.31
CA LYS A 358 -22.20 -18.18 2.06
C LYS A 358 -21.14 -17.44 2.88
N VAL A 359 -20.04 -18.12 3.19
CA VAL A 359 -18.83 -17.47 3.71
C VAL A 359 -18.12 -16.67 2.61
N GLN A 360 -17.43 -15.60 3.00
CA GLN A 360 -16.40 -14.94 2.19
C GLN A 360 -15.01 -15.31 2.74
N VAL A 361 -13.97 -15.23 1.91
CA VAL A 361 -12.58 -15.21 2.37
C VAL A 361 -12.30 -13.83 2.98
N ASP A 362 -11.78 -13.81 4.20
CA ASP A 362 -11.48 -12.56 4.92
C ASP A 362 -10.02 -12.13 4.74
N ASN A 363 -9.11 -13.08 4.54
CA ASN A 363 -7.68 -12.86 4.33
C ASN A 363 -7.28 -12.90 2.84
N VAL A 364 -6.03 -12.54 2.52
CA VAL A 364 -5.50 -12.62 1.16
C VAL A 364 -4.54 -13.81 1.06
N PRO A 365 -4.89 -14.88 0.31
CA PRO A 365 -4.07 -16.09 0.24
C PRO A 365 -2.64 -15.83 -0.26
N GLY A 366 -1.66 -16.52 0.34
CA GLY A 366 -0.24 -16.39 -0.03
C GLY A 366 0.05 -16.80 -1.48
N ASP A 367 -0.63 -17.82 -1.99
CA ASP A 367 -0.51 -18.31 -3.37
C ASP A 367 -1.29 -17.45 -4.39
N GLY A 368 -1.86 -16.30 -3.97
CA GLY A 368 -2.74 -15.45 -4.79
C GLY A 368 -4.14 -16.04 -5.05
N SER A 369 -4.39 -17.28 -4.64
CA SER A 369 -5.68 -17.97 -4.69
C SER A 369 -5.81 -18.93 -3.50
N VAL A 370 -7.04 -19.33 -3.15
CA VAL A 370 -7.27 -20.23 -2.00
C VAL A 370 -6.76 -21.64 -2.32
N ARG A 371 -5.73 -22.09 -1.60
CA ARG A 371 -5.16 -23.42 -1.73
C ARG A 371 -6.19 -24.51 -1.33
N PRO A 372 -6.31 -25.61 -2.09
CA PRO A 372 -7.03 -26.80 -1.63
C PRO A 372 -6.33 -27.44 -0.41
N VAL A 373 -7.06 -27.61 0.68
CA VAL A 373 -6.58 -28.22 1.94
C VAL A 373 -7.41 -29.48 2.27
N PRO A 374 -6.87 -30.46 3.02
CA PRO A 374 -7.59 -31.70 3.31
C PRO A 374 -8.53 -31.59 4.52
N ASN A 375 -8.30 -30.66 5.44
CA ASN A 375 -9.18 -30.43 6.58
C ASN A 375 -9.17 -28.99 7.10
N GLY A 376 -10.05 -28.73 8.06
CA GLY A 376 -10.19 -27.47 8.76
C GLY A 376 -11.06 -27.60 10.01
N LEU A 377 -11.31 -26.48 10.68
CA LEU A 377 -12.27 -26.39 11.78
C LEU A 377 -13.45 -25.51 11.35
N ALA A 378 -14.66 -26.07 11.42
CA ALA A 378 -15.90 -25.41 11.08
C ALA A 378 -16.56 -24.80 12.33
N VAL A 379 -16.80 -23.48 12.32
CA VAL A 379 -17.62 -22.82 13.33
C VAL A 379 -19.08 -22.90 12.91
N MET A 380 -19.84 -23.69 13.66
CA MET A 380 -21.26 -23.95 13.44
C MET A 380 -22.10 -23.12 14.41
N ALA A 381 -22.98 -22.26 13.90
CA ALA A 381 -23.99 -21.58 14.72
C ALA A 381 -25.21 -22.50 14.94
N PRO A 382 -26.02 -22.26 15.99
CA PRO A 382 -27.35 -22.86 16.10
C PRO A 382 -28.21 -22.48 14.89
N LYS A 383 -29.15 -23.35 14.51
CA LYS A 383 -30.11 -23.03 13.45
C LYS A 383 -31.07 -21.95 13.93
N GLY A 384 -30.85 -20.71 13.46
CA GLY A 384 -31.72 -19.58 13.73
C GLY A 384 -33.13 -19.75 13.18
N SER A 385 -34.05 -18.94 13.70
CA SER A 385 -35.48 -18.99 13.40
C SER A 385 -35.82 -18.62 11.94
N GLY A 386 -34.89 -18.02 11.20
CA GLY A 386 -35.14 -17.46 9.87
C GLY A 386 -36.12 -16.28 9.88
N ARG A 387 -36.47 -15.74 11.06
CA ARG A 387 -37.32 -14.56 11.24
C ARG A 387 -36.45 -13.33 11.41
N VAL A 388 -36.85 -12.20 10.83
CA VAL A 388 -36.10 -10.94 10.92
C VAL A 388 -35.94 -10.51 12.38
N ARG A 389 -34.68 -10.34 12.80
CA ARG A 389 -34.25 -9.73 14.07
C ARG A 389 -33.61 -8.36 13.88
N GLY A 390 -32.94 -8.16 12.74
CA GLY A 390 -32.23 -6.92 12.41
C GLY A 390 -31.96 -6.79 10.91
N LEU A 391 -31.39 -5.65 10.54
CA LEU A 391 -30.89 -5.39 9.19
C LEU A 391 -29.41 -5.01 9.28
N TRP A 392 -28.57 -5.60 8.44
CA TRP A 392 -27.17 -5.21 8.27
C TRP A 392 -27.08 -4.22 7.11
N VAL A 393 -26.67 -2.98 7.39
CA VAL A 393 -26.65 -1.88 6.42
C VAL A 393 -25.21 -1.50 6.14
N GLU A 394 -24.80 -1.59 4.88
CA GLU A 394 -23.46 -1.26 4.42
C GLU A 394 -23.51 -0.65 3.01
N THR A 395 -22.39 -0.09 2.54
CA THR A 395 -22.24 0.37 1.16
C THR A 395 -22.19 -0.81 0.19
N ALA A 396 -22.80 -0.68 -0.99
CA ALA A 396 -22.75 -1.72 -2.02
C ALA A 396 -21.31 -1.94 -2.55
N ALA A 397 -20.52 -0.87 -2.62
CA ALA A 397 -19.08 -0.93 -2.87
C ALA A 397 -18.30 -1.29 -1.59
N ASP A 398 -17.35 -2.23 -1.72
CA ASP A 398 -16.39 -2.60 -0.67
C ASP A 398 -15.22 -1.59 -0.68
N GLY A 399 -14.87 -1.02 0.47
CA GLY A 399 -13.80 -0.01 0.58
C GLY A 399 -12.43 -0.50 0.08
N ARG A 400 -12.21 -1.81 -0.01
CA ARG A 400 -10.98 -2.42 -0.54
C ARG A 400 -10.87 -2.39 -2.07
N THR A 401 -11.99 -2.27 -2.80
CA THR A 401 -12.02 -2.30 -4.28
C THR A 401 -12.65 -1.06 -4.91
N ALA A 402 -13.38 -0.28 -4.12
CA ALA A 402 -14.01 0.97 -4.51
C ALA A 402 -13.01 1.98 -5.10
N PRO A 403 -13.42 2.82 -6.07
CA PRO A 403 -12.58 3.88 -6.61
C PRO A 403 -12.07 4.84 -5.53
N GLY A 404 -10.80 5.24 -5.60
CA GLY A 404 -10.19 6.16 -4.65
C GLY A 404 -8.87 6.76 -5.16
N ASP A 405 -8.36 7.68 -4.36
CA ASP A 405 -7.15 8.49 -4.62
C ASP A 405 -6.13 8.30 -3.48
N ALA A 406 -6.17 7.16 -2.79
CA ALA A 406 -5.22 6.84 -1.72
C ALA A 406 -3.90 6.28 -2.29
N PRO A 407 -2.77 6.39 -1.56
CA PRO A 407 -1.50 5.77 -1.96
C PRO A 407 -1.55 4.25 -2.13
N VAL A 408 -2.48 3.59 -1.44
CA VAL A 408 -2.75 2.14 -1.50
C VAL A 408 -4.11 1.85 -2.16
N PRO A 409 -4.31 0.68 -2.79
CA PRO A 409 -5.58 0.33 -3.44
C PRO A 409 -6.78 0.37 -2.49
N GLY A 410 -7.87 1.00 -2.95
CA GLY A 410 -9.12 1.13 -2.21
C GLY A 410 -9.71 2.53 -2.31
N GLY A 411 -10.82 2.75 -1.62
CA GLY A 411 -11.58 4.00 -1.67
C GLY A 411 -12.44 4.23 -0.45
N ARG A 412 -13.13 5.38 -0.43
CA ARG A 412 -13.99 5.81 0.69
C ARG A 412 -15.47 5.83 0.30
N PRO A 413 -16.13 4.67 0.09
CA PRO A 413 -17.56 4.62 -0.24
C PRO A 413 -18.46 5.11 0.91
N ASP A 414 -17.91 5.18 2.12
CA ASP A 414 -18.48 5.86 3.29
C ASP A 414 -18.62 7.40 3.09
N ARG A 415 -17.99 7.96 2.05
CA ARG A 415 -18.14 9.36 1.65
C ARG A 415 -19.01 9.51 0.41
N VAL A 416 -19.70 10.65 0.32
CA VAL A 416 -20.56 11.04 -0.81
C VAL A 416 -20.63 12.57 -0.92
N PHE A 417 -20.70 13.12 -2.13
CA PHE A 417 -20.77 14.57 -2.35
C PHE A 417 -22.20 15.10 -2.24
N ALA A 418 -22.38 16.32 -1.74
CA ALA A 418 -23.69 16.96 -1.73
C ALA A 418 -24.25 17.07 -3.16
N GLY A 419 -25.43 16.49 -3.39
CA GLY A 419 -26.12 16.43 -4.69
C GLY A 419 -26.06 15.06 -5.39
N THR A 420 -25.05 14.24 -5.10
CA THR A 420 -24.84 12.90 -5.70
C THR A 420 -25.44 11.79 -4.84
N THR A 421 -25.26 10.53 -5.26
CA THR A 421 -25.81 9.33 -4.62
C THR A 421 -24.74 8.37 -4.08
N ARG A 422 -25.18 7.44 -3.23
CA ARG A 422 -24.48 6.22 -2.83
C ARG A 422 -25.48 5.07 -2.75
N THR A 423 -25.14 3.92 -3.33
CA THR A 423 -25.94 2.70 -3.19
C THR A 423 -25.60 1.99 -1.87
N LEU A 424 -26.62 1.68 -1.07
CA LEU A 424 -26.52 0.91 0.17
C LEU A 424 -27.30 -0.40 0.07
N THR A 425 -26.81 -1.43 0.77
CA THR A 425 -27.54 -2.69 0.99
C THR A 425 -28.19 -2.69 2.37
N ALA A 426 -29.21 -3.54 2.57
CA ALA A 426 -29.83 -3.80 3.87
C ALA A 426 -30.23 -5.28 3.98
N THR A 427 -29.27 -6.13 4.37
CA THR A 427 -29.46 -7.57 4.46
C THR A 427 -30.20 -7.94 5.75
N ALA A 428 -31.35 -8.61 5.64
CA ALA A 428 -32.11 -9.04 6.81
C ALA A 428 -31.49 -10.29 7.45
N TYR A 429 -31.35 -10.26 8.79
CA TYR A 429 -30.76 -11.35 9.57
C TYR A 429 -31.62 -11.74 10.77
N ASP A 430 -31.51 -13.00 11.20
CA ASP A 430 -32.22 -13.56 12.37
C ASP A 430 -31.42 -13.47 13.68
N GLU A 431 -31.92 -14.02 14.79
CA GLU A 431 -31.23 -13.96 16.09
C GLU A 431 -29.87 -14.68 16.15
N MET A 432 -29.56 -15.52 15.15
CA MET A 432 -28.25 -16.16 14.98
C MET A 432 -27.36 -15.43 13.95
N TYR A 433 -27.77 -14.24 13.50
CA TYR A 433 -27.25 -13.53 12.32
C TYR A 433 -27.38 -14.32 11.00
N GLY A 434 -28.23 -15.34 10.96
CA GLY A 434 -28.50 -16.18 9.80
C GLY A 434 -29.38 -15.50 8.74
N ALA A 435 -29.40 -16.07 7.54
CA ALA A 435 -30.15 -15.54 6.40
C ALA A 435 -31.68 -15.73 6.55
N VAL A 436 -32.43 -14.64 6.35
CA VAL A 436 -33.90 -14.64 6.38
C VAL A 436 -34.47 -15.10 5.03
N ARG A 437 -35.47 -15.99 5.05
CA ARG A 437 -36.06 -16.62 3.84
C ARG A 437 -36.82 -15.66 2.90
N GLN A 438 -37.31 -14.54 3.41
CA GLN A 438 -38.00 -13.51 2.63
C GLN A 438 -37.48 -12.13 3.06
N THR A 439 -36.90 -11.37 2.13
CA THR A 439 -36.55 -9.98 2.38
C THR A 439 -37.84 -9.21 2.69
N PRO A 440 -38.00 -8.65 3.89
CA PRO A 440 -39.22 -7.93 4.26
C PRO A 440 -39.27 -6.58 3.55
N ARG A 441 -40.42 -5.89 3.56
CA ARG A 441 -40.47 -4.50 3.09
C ARG A 441 -39.58 -3.63 3.99
N ILE A 442 -38.60 -2.97 3.40
CA ILE A 442 -37.68 -2.07 4.10
C ILE A 442 -38.15 -0.62 3.92
N HIS A 443 -38.30 0.08 5.03
CA HIS A 443 -38.55 1.51 5.07
C HIS A 443 -37.22 2.21 5.40
N TRP A 444 -36.85 3.20 4.59
CA TRP A 444 -35.58 3.89 4.70
C TRP A 444 -35.78 5.31 5.23
N SER A 445 -34.83 5.79 6.04
CA SER A 445 -34.73 7.19 6.46
C SER A 445 -33.27 7.61 6.63
N ALA A 446 -32.98 8.91 6.54
CA ALA A 446 -31.63 9.43 6.74
C ALA A 446 -31.66 10.85 7.30
N SER A 447 -30.56 11.26 7.96
CA SER A 447 -30.19 12.67 8.09
C SER A 447 -29.37 13.12 6.87
N HIS A 448 -29.23 14.43 6.66
CA HIS A 448 -28.38 15.04 5.62
C HIS A 448 -28.67 14.67 4.14
N GLY A 449 -29.71 13.90 3.86
CA GLY A 449 -30.12 13.50 2.51
C GLY A 449 -31.45 12.73 2.49
N ILE A 450 -31.83 12.25 1.31
CA ILE A 450 -33.04 11.45 1.09
C ILE A 450 -32.61 10.07 0.59
N VAL A 451 -33.11 9.00 1.21
CA VAL A 451 -32.88 7.62 0.78
C VAL A 451 -34.16 7.01 0.23
N ARG A 452 -34.06 6.33 -0.92
CA ARG A 452 -35.14 5.55 -1.54
C ARG A 452 -34.56 4.24 -2.04
N ASP A 453 -35.18 3.13 -1.64
CA ASP A 453 -34.84 1.78 -2.12
C ASP A 453 -33.34 1.43 -2.05
N GLY A 454 -32.67 1.88 -0.98
CA GLY A 454 -31.23 1.69 -0.74
C GLY A 454 -30.32 2.76 -1.34
N VAL A 455 -30.80 3.58 -2.29
CA VAL A 455 -30.03 4.69 -2.86
C VAL A 455 -30.18 5.92 -1.97
N PHE A 456 -29.10 6.30 -1.27
CA PHE A 456 -29.01 7.54 -0.51
C PHE A 456 -28.55 8.67 -1.44
N ARG A 457 -29.38 9.70 -1.62
CA ARG A 457 -29.00 10.95 -2.27
C ARG A 457 -28.67 12.01 -1.22
N ALA A 458 -27.43 12.45 -1.20
CA ALA A 458 -26.94 13.44 -0.26
C ALA A 458 -27.43 14.85 -0.61
N LEU A 459 -27.74 15.67 0.39
CA LEU A 459 -28.28 17.03 0.21
C LEU A 459 -27.46 18.10 0.95
N THR A 460 -27.10 17.88 2.21
CA THR A 460 -26.39 18.87 3.04
C THR A 460 -25.12 18.28 3.66
N PRO A 461 -23.96 18.95 3.57
CA PRO A 461 -22.71 18.46 4.17
C PRO A 461 -22.81 18.17 5.67
N GLY A 462 -22.08 17.16 6.14
CA GLY A 462 -22.11 16.68 7.54
C GLY A 462 -22.19 15.16 7.67
N ARG A 463 -22.19 14.65 8.92
CA ARG A 463 -22.36 13.21 9.21
C ARG A 463 -23.83 12.80 9.03
N ALA A 464 -24.08 11.96 8.04
CA ALA A 464 -25.38 11.35 7.77
C ALA A 464 -25.48 9.99 8.48
N THR A 465 -26.57 9.74 9.21
CA THR A 465 -26.94 8.39 9.63
C THR A 465 -28.03 7.90 8.69
N VAL A 466 -27.76 6.86 7.90
CA VAL A 466 -28.77 6.23 7.02
C VAL A 466 -29.30 4.97 7.72
N ARG A 467 -30.62 4.89 7.86
CA ARG A 467 -31.31 3.88 8.66
C ARG A 467 -32.30 3.08 7.79
N ALA A 468 -32.18 1.76 7.88
CA ALA A 468 -33.15 0.83 7.36
C ALA A 468 -34.03 0.31 8.52
N THR A 469 -35.34 0.21 8.31
CA THR A 469 -36.29 -0.32 9.29
C THR A 469 -37.29 -1.28 8.63
N THR A 470 -37.80 -2.23 9.41
CA THR A 470 -38.84 -3.16 8.98
C THR A 470 -39.56 -3.73 10.22
N SER A 471 -40.65 -4.48 10.03
CA SER A 471 -41.51 -4.95 11.14
C SER A 471 -40.80 -5.83 12.17
N GLY A 472 -39.73 -6.54 11.78
CA GLY A 472 -38.92 -7.38 12.69
C GLY A 472 -37.63 -6.75 13.21
N GLY A 473 -37.22 -5.57 12.74
CA GLY A 473 -35.92 -5.00 13.15
C GLY A 473 -35.48 -3.73 12.44
N ARG A 474 -34.27 -3.28 12.76
CA ARG A 474 -33.64 -2.09 12.17
C ARG A 474 -32.13 -2.29 11.98
N GLY A 475 -31.54 -1.44 11.16
CA GLY A 475 -30.09 -1.30 10.97
C GLY A 475 -29.74 0.13 10.57
N SER A 476 -28.46 0.50 10.64
CA SER A 476 -27.99 1.79 10.12
C SER A 476 -26.49 1.77 9.85
N THR A 477 -26.09 2.52 8.84
CA THR A 477 -24.69 2.94 8.61
C THR A 477 -24.58 4.44 8.81
N GLU A 478 -23.36 4.91 9.06
CA GLU A 478 -23.02 6.33 8.88
C GLU A 478 -22.39 6.55 7.50
N LEU A 479 -22.49 7.78 7.01
CA LEU A 479 -21.81 8.30 5.82
C LEU A 479 -21.34 9.73 6.11
N GLU A 480 -20.22 10.15 5.52
CA GLU A 480 -19.77 11.55 5.54
C GLU A 480 -20.19 12.25 4.24
N VAL A 481 -21.11 13.21 4.36
CA VAL A 481 -21.51 14.08 3.24
C VAL A 481 -20.50 15.22 3.13
N LEU A 482 -19.73 15.19 2.04
CA LEU A 482 -18.75 16.20 1.66
C LEU A 482 -19.42 17.44 1.07
N GLY A 483 -18.62 18.44 0.70
CA GLY A 483 -19.09 19.56 -0.13
C GLY A 483 -19.64 19.12 -1.51
N PRO A 484 -20.07 20.07 -2.36
CA PRO A 484 -20.31 19.77 -3.76
C PRO A 484 -19.00 19.36 -4.44
N VAL A 485 -19.08 18.39 -5.37
CA VAL A 485 -17.94 17.97 -6.19
C VAL A 485 -17.46 19.13 -7.08
N GLN A 486 -16.14 19.37 -7.11
CA GLN A 486 -15.47 20.43 -7.88
C GLN A 486 -14.59 19.86 -9.00
N ARG A 487 -14.04 18.65 -8.80
CA ARG A 487 -13.21 17.93 -9.77
C ARG A 487 -13.61 16.46 -9.80
N VAL A 488 -13.51 15.83 -10.96
CA VAL A 488 -13.58 14.37 -11.12
C VAL A 488 -12.41 13.90 -11.98
N THR A 489 -11.82 12.76 -11.63
CA THR A 489 -10.84 12.03 -12.45
C THR A 489 -11.18 10.55 -12.48
N PRO A 490 -10.82 9.82 -13.55
CA PRO A 490 -10.85 8.36 -13.53
C PRO A 490 -9.75 7.80 -12.64
N THR A 491 -9.88 6.53 -12.22
CA THR A 491 -8.78 5.77 -11.59
C THR A 491 -7.61 5.49 -12.54
N SER A 492 -7.85 5.63 -13.85
CA SER A 492 -6.89 5.35 -14.92
C SER A 492 -7.18 6.33 -16.07
N ALA A 493 -6.26 7.25 -16.37
CA ALA A 493 -6.43 8.23 -17.46
C ALA A 493 -6.36 7.58 -18.85
N THR A 494 -5.63 6.46 -18.95
CA THR A 494 -5.53 5.59 -20.13
C THR A 494 -5.91 4.17 -19.76
N LEU A 495 -6.50 3.43 -20.70
CA LEU A 495 -6.71 1.98 -20.60
C LEU A 495 -6.25 1.26 -21.88
N ASN A 496 -5.71 0.07 -21.68
CA ASN A 496 -5.28 -0.84 -22.75
C ASN A 496 -6.06 -2.14 -22.65
N LEU A 497 -6.84 -2.47 -23.69
CA LEU A 497 -7.71 -3.63 -23.71
C LEU A 497 -7.15 -4.71 -24.65
N THR A 498 -6.81 -5.87 -24.09
CA THR A 498 -6.59 -7.13 -24.82
C THR A 498 -7.81 -8.03 -24.70
N THR A 499 -8.43 -8.06 -23.51
CA THR A 499 -9.77 -8.60 -23.26
C THR A 499 -10.59 -7.52 -22.53
N THR A 500 -11.17 -7.78 -21.37
CA THR A 500 -11.91 -6.76 -20.60
C THR A 500 -10.97 -5.86 -19.77
N GLY A 501 -11.50 -4.72 -19.33
CA GLY A 501 -10.84 -3.81 -18.40
C GLY A 501 -11.85 -3.07 -17.53
N SER A 502 -11.38 -2.22 -16.60
CA SER A 502 -12.27 -1.37 -15.81
C SER A 502 -11.66 -0.02 -15.44
N PHE A 503 -12.50 1.00 -15.26
CA PHE A 503 -12.14 2.22 -14.54
C PHE A 503 -13.20 2.56 -13.49
N GLY A 504 -12.76 3.19 -12.40
CA GLY A 504 -13.62 3.92 -11.48
C GLY A 504 -13.58 5.43 -11.75
N LEU A 505 -14.49 6.19 -11.15
CA LEU A 505 -14.41 7.65 -11.10
C LEU A 505 -14.28 8.11 -9.65
N VAL A 506 -13.40 9.07 -9.41
CA VAL A 506 -13.15 9.68 -8.09
C VAL A 506 -13.47 11.16 -8.17
N GLY A 507 -14.40 11.61 -7.34
CA GLY A 507 -14.71 13.01 -7.16
C GLY A 507 -13.86 13.64 -6.06
N PHE A 508 -13.75 14.96 -6.08
CA PHE A 508 -13.07 15.77 -5.07
C PHE A 508 -13.89 17.03 -4.77
N ASP A 509 -13.96 17.45 -3.51
CA ASP A 509 -14.52 18.75 -3.12
C ASP A 509 -13.47 19.88 -3.19
N ALA A 510 -13.85 21.09 -2.76
CA ALA A 510 -12.98 22.27 -2.73
C ALA A 510 -11.79 22.18 -1.73
N HIS A 511 -11.69 21.09 -0.96
CA HIS A 511 -10.72 20.90 0.11
C HIS A 511 -9.88 19.63 -0.09
N GLY A 512 -10.00 18.95 -1.23
CA GLY A 512 -9.26 17.72 -1.51
C GLY A 512 -9.78 16.49 -0.75
N ASN A 513 -11.02 16.51 -0.25
CA ASN A 513 -11.67 15.28 0.23
C ASN A 513 -12.16 14.47 -0.98
N SER A 514 -11.66 13.24 -1.12
CA SER A 514 -12.02 12.34 -2.21
C SER A 514 -13.12 11.33 -1.84
N ALA A 515 -13.95 10.96 -2.80
CA ALA A 515 -14.89 9.84 -2.70
C ALA A 515 -15.17 9.20 -4.09
N PRO A 516 -15.49 7.89 -4.16
CA PRO A 516 -15.94 7.26 -5.40
C PRO A 516 -17.27 7.86 -5.88
N VAL A 517 -17.40 8.08 -7.18
CA VAL A 517 -18.67 8.49 -7.80
C VAL A 517 -19.50 7.25 -8.13
N GLU A 518 -20.77 7.25 -7.73
CA GLU A 518 -21.71 6.18 -8.10
C GLU A 518 -22.01 6.22 -9.61
N PRO A 519 -21.95 5.10 -10.36
CA PRO A 519 -22.25 5.09 -11.80
C PRO A 519 -23.63 5.67 -12.19
N ALA A 520 -24.58 5.70 -11.26
CA ALA A 520 -25.90 6.29 -11.45
C ALA A 520 -25.91 7.84 -11.58
N ASP A 521 -24.88 8.53 -11.06
CA ASP A 521 -24.72 9.98 -11.19
C ASP A 521 -24.00 10.39 -12.50
N VAL A 522 -23.57 9.42 -13.30
CA VAL A 522 -22.64 9.61 -14.43
C VAL A 522 -23.37 9.45 -15.76
N ARG A 523 -23.09 10.36 -16.70
CA ARG A 523 -23.45 10.19 -18.12
C ARG A 523 -22.20 9.94 -18.95
N LEU A 524 -22.14 8.79 -19.63
CA LEU A 524 -21.04 8.44 -20.52
C LEU A 524 -21.35 8.83 -21.97
N SER A 525 -20.30 9.22 -22.71
CA SER A 525 -20.30 9.39 -24.16
C SER A 525 -19.04 8.71 -24.72
N TYR A 526 -19.22 7.76 -25.64
CA TYR A 526 -18.17 6.94 -26.23
C TYR A 526 -18.66 6.26 -27.51
N ASP A 527 -17.73 5.71 -28.30
CA ASP A 527 -18.06 4.94 -29.49
C ASP A 527 -18.56 3.53 -29.13
N GLN A 528 -19.86 3.29 -29.35
CA GLN A 528 -20.52 2.01 -29.09
C GLN A 528 -20.21 0.93 -30.14
N THR A 529 -19.50 1.24 -31.22
CA THR A 529 -18.98 0.26 -32.19
C THR A 529 -17.61 -0.28 -31.77
N LEU A 530 -16.82 0.49 -31.02
CA LEU A 530 -15.54 0.07 -30.44
C LEU A 530 -15.72 -0.65 -29.10
N PHE A 531 -16.64 -0.17 -28.25
CA PHE A 531 -16.75 -0.61 -26.85
C PHE A 531 -18.17 -1.02 -26.45
N GLN A 532 -18.25 -1.91 -25.45
CA GLN A 532 -19.35 -2.01 -24.50
C GLN A 532 -18.85 -1.51 -23.14
N VAL A 533 -19.65 -0.68 -22.47
CA VAL A 533 -19.34 -0.20 -21.10
C VAL A 533 -20.53 -0.48 -20.20
N VAL A 534 -20.30 -1.16 -19.07
CA VAL A 534 -21.34 -1.65 -18.14
C VAL A 534 -21.02 -1.19 -16.71
N PRO A 535 -21.98 -0.60 -15.97
CA PRO A 535 -21.78 -0.27 -14.56
C PRO A 535 -21.79 -1.55 -13.70
N THR A 536 -20.81 -1.66 -12.81
CA THR A 536 -20.61 -2.78 -11.88
C THR A 536 -21.22 -2.50 -10.50
N ARG A 537 -21.48 -3.54 -9.70
CA ARG A 537 -22.11 -3.40 -8.38
C ARG A 537 -21.21 -2.74 -7.32
N ASP A 538 -19.90 -2.72 -7.52
CA ASP A 538 -18.93 -2.06 -6.64
C ASP A 538 -18.59 -0.61 -7.07
N GLY A 539 -19.36 -0.05 -8.00
CA GLY A 539 -19.27 1.37 -8.37
C GLY A 539 -18.23 1.70 -9.43
N ARG A 540 -17.78 0.71 -10.21
CA ARG A 540 -16.86 0.87 -11.35
C ARG A 540 -17.59 0.73 -12.68
N PHE A 541 -16.91 0.99 -13.80
CA PHE A 541 -17.33 0.62 -15.14
C PHE A 541 -16.46 -0.53 -15.65
N GLU A 542 -17.07 -1.61 -16.12
CA GLU A 542 -16.43 -2.68 -16.89
C GLU A 542 -16.49 -2.35 -18.39
N LEU A 543 -15.41 -2.66 -19.11
CA LEU A 543 -15.22 -2.36 -20.52
C LEU A 543 -14.91 -3.63 -21.28
N THR A 544 -15.64 -3.88 -22.36
CA THR A 544 -15.39 -4.99 -23.29
C THR A 544 -15.18 -4.42 -24.70
N PRO A 545 -14.05 -4.73 -25.38
CA PRO A 545 -13.86 -4.34 -26.76
C PRO A 545 -14.79 -5.13 -27.70
N LYS A 546 -15.20 -4.50 -28.80
CA LYS A 546 -16.03 -5.11 -29.86
C LYS A 546 -15.27 -5.36 -31.16
N GLN A 547 -14.01 -4.96 -31.21
CA GLN A 547 -13.10 -5.06 -32.36
C GLN A 547 -11.73 -5.49 -31.84
N GLU A 548 -10.91 -6.15 -32.66
CA GLU A 548 -9.58 -6.66 -32.24
C GLU A 548 -8.53 -5.54 -32.08
N SER A 549 -8.75 -4.40 -32.74
CA SER A 549 -7.91 -3.21 -32.70
C SER A 549 -8.76 -1.96 -32.86
N GLY A 550 -8.31 -0.84 -32.29
CA GLY A 550 -8.98 0.45 -32.38
C GLY A 550 -8.64 1.34 -31.19
N ALA A 551 -9.04 2.61 -31.22
CA ALA A 551 -8.91 3.49 -30.05
C ALA A 551 -9.95 4.62 -30.06
N GLY A 552 -10.35 5.06 -28.87
CA GLY A 552 -11.37 6.08 -28.69
C GLY A 552 -11.42 6.61 -27.26
N VAL A 553 -12.09 7.75 -27.07
CA VAL A 553 -12.22 8.40 -25.76
C VAL A 553 -13.58 8.05 -25.15
N ILE A 554 -13.59 7.70 -23.87
CA ILE A 554 -14.80 7.65 -23.06
C ILE A 554 -14.85 8.93 -22.22
N THR A 555 -15.81 9.80 -22.50
CA THR A 555 -16.06 11.01 -21.71
C THR A 555 -17.15 10.73 -20.67
N ALA A 556 -16.84 10.95 -19.40
CA ALA A 556 -17.77 10.83 -18.27
C ALA A 556 -18.16 12.20 -17.74
N ARG A 557 -19.47 12.46 -17.58
CA ARG A 557 -20.04 13.73 -17.13
C ARG A 557 -20.83 13.58 -15.83
N ILE A 558 -20.62 14.52 -14.90
CA ILE A 558 -21.32 14.62 -13.62
C ILE A 558 -21.79 16.07 -13.46
N GLY A 559 -23.09 16.32 -13.67
CA GLY A 559 -23.61 17.69 -13.76
C GLY A 559 -22.95 18.47 -14.90
N ALA A 560 -22.18 19.50 -14.56
CA ALA A 560 -21.38 20.30 -15.49
C ALA A 560 -19.88 19.92 -15.54
N LEU A 561 -19.42 19.00 -14.68
CA LEU A 561 -18.05 18.50 -14.71
C LEU A 561 -17.92 17.38 -15.75
N GLU A 562 -16.77 17.32 -16.43
CA GLU A 562 -16.43 16.20 -17.30
C GLU A 562 -14.97 15.77 -17.11
N THR A 563 -14.72 14.49 -17.39
CA THR A 563 -13.39 13.89 -17.45
C THR A 563 -13.36 12.80 -18.52
N SER A 564 -12.17 12.36 -18.93
CA SER A 564 -12.01 11.45 -20.07
C SER A 564 -11.04 10.33 -19.77
N VAL A 565 -11.33 9.14 -20.31
CA VAL A 565 -10.44 7.98 -20.36
C VAL A 565 -10.06 7.73 -21.82
N ALA A 566 -8.78 7.72 -22.12
CA ALA A 566 -8.26 7.33 -23.44
C ALA A 566 -8.14 5.80 -23.49
N VAL A 567 -8.93 5.14 -24.34
CA VAL A 567 -8.97 3.67 -24.43
C VAL A 567 -8.42 3.21 -25.77
N SER A 568 -7.40 2.35 -25.76
CA SER A 568 -6.89 1.66 -26.94
C SER A 568 -7.02 0.14 -26.81
N VAL A 569 -7.39 -0.51 -27.91
CA VAL A 569 -7.61 -1.95 -28.03
C VAL A 569 -6.52 -2.56 -28.91
N GLY A 570 -6.01 -3.72 -28.50
CA GLY A 570 -4.97 -4.45 -29.21
C GLY A 570 -3.58 -3.80 -29.12
N VAL A 571 -2.56 -4.57 -29.54
CA VAL A 571 -1.19 -4.09 -29.72
C VAL A 571 -0.59 -4.70 -30.97
N GLU A 572 -0.05 -3.87 -31.85
CA GLU A 572 0.67 -4.28 -33.05
C GLU A 572 2.16 -4.46 -32.70
N LYS A 573 2.75 -5.64 -33.00
CA LYS A 573 4.21 -5.83 -32.94
C LYS A 573 4.80 -5.43 -34.29
N ARG A 574 5.58 -4.33 -34.31
CA ARG A 574 6.32 -3.88 -35.50
C ARG A 574 7.82 -3.94 -35.26
N ILE A 575 8.54 -4.63 -36.14
CA ILE A 575 10.00 -4.63 -36.17
C ILE A 575 10.51 -3.21 -36.48
N LEU A 576 11.58 -2.81 -35.80
CA LEU A 576 12.23 -1.51 -35.92
C LEU A 576 13.60 -1.60 -36.59
N ASP A 577 14.35 -2.66 -36.30
CA ASP A 577 15.67 -2.94 -36.86
C ASP A 577 15.94 -4.46 -36.79
N THR A 578 16.31 -5.07 -37.92
CA THR A 578 16.79 -6.46 -38.04
C THR A 578 18.32 -6.55 -37.96
N PHE A 579 19.00 -5.42 -37.72
CA PHE A 579 20.45 -5.30 -37.67
C PHE A 579 21.19 -5.72 -38.96
N ASP A 580 20.44 -5.87 -40.07
CA ASP A 580 20.97 -5.95 -41.45
C ASP A 580 21.87 -4.77 -41.83
N GLN A 581 21.81 -3.65 -41.10
CA GLN A 581 22.70 -2.48 -41.24
C GLN A 581 23.44 -2.16 -39.93
N ALA A 582 23.81 -3.20 -39.16
CA ALA A 582 24.57 -3.13 -37.90
C ALA A 582 25.82 -2.25 -37.96
N GLU A 583 26.46 -2.09 -39.13
CA GLU A 583 27.58 -1.18 -39.35
C GLU A 583 27.29 0.32 -39.10
N GLN A 584 26.00 0.72 -39.02
CA GLN A 584 25.59 2.10 -38.68
C GLN A 584 25.44 2.34 -37.17
N TRP A 585 25.41 1.28 -36.35
CA TRP A 585 25.35 1.40 -34.90
C TRP A 585 26.73 1.74 -34.33
N THR A 586 26.75 2.49 -33.22
CA THR A 586 27.99 2.99 -32.60
C THR A 586 28.14 2.49 -31.17
N ALA A 587 29.38 2.31 -30.72
CA ALA A 587 29.67 1.91 -29.34
C ALA A 587 29.66 3.12 -28.40
N GLY A 588 29.18 2.90 -27.17
CA GLY A 588 29.39 3.80 -26.04
C GLY A 588 29.69 3.01 -24.77
N SER A 589 30.27 3.67 -23.76
CA SER A 589 30.58 3.02 -22.49
C SER A 589 30.67 4.01 -21.33
N ALA A 590 30.71 3.45 -20.13
CA ALA A 590 31.24 4.10 -18.94
C ALA A 590 32.14 3.10 -18.21
N ARG A 591 33.41 3.48 -18.01
CA ARG A 591 34.42 2.72 -17.26
C ARG A 591 34.71 1.30 -17.83
N ALA A 592 34.58 1.13 -19.15
CA ALA A 592 34.79 -0.11 -19.87
C ALA A 592 35.25 0.17 -21.31
N ALA A 593 36.06 -0.72 -21.90
CA ALA A 593 36.30 -0.71 -23.36
C ALA A 593 35.21 -1.52 -24.07
N VAL A 594 34.72 -1.01 -25.19
CA VAL A 594 33.52 -1.53 -25.87
C VAL A 594 33.66 -1.36 -27.37
N SER A 595 33.18 -2.34 -28.13
CA SER A 595 33.08 -2.27 -29.59
C SER A 595 31.76 -2.88 -30.06
N VAL A 596 31.27 -2.37 -31.20
CA VAL A 596 30.13 -2.95 -31.93
C VAL A 596 30.58 -3.34 -33.33
N ARG A 597 30.05 -4.45 -33.87
CA ARG A 597 30.24 -4.87 -35.26
C ARG A 597 29.10 -5.75 -35.75
N LYS A 598 28.90 -5.79 -37.06
CA LYS A 598 28.05 -6.79 -37.71
C LYS A 598 28.68 -8.18 -37.63
N VAL A 599 27.84 -9.20 -37.51
CA VAL A 599 28.20 -10.62 -37.62
C VAL A 599 27.20 -11.33 -38.53
N ALA A 600 27.54 -12.53 -39.03
CA ALA A 600 26.64 -13.31 -39.87
C ALA A 600 25.65 -14.15 -39.04
N GLU A 601 25.98 -14.38 -37.77
CA GLU A 601 25.33 -15.31 -36.85
C GLU A 601 24.31 -14.61 -35.95
N GLY A 602 23.29 -13.98 -36.55
CA GLY A 602 22.10 -13.48 -35.85
C GLY A 602 21.07 -14.58 -35.54
N GLU A 603 19.87 -14.16 -35.14
CA GLU A 603 18.70 -15.01 -34.93
C GLU A 603 17.93 -15.23 -36.24
N ASN A 604 17.81 -14.17 -37.06
CA ASN A 604 17.07 -14.19 -38.33
C ASN A 604 17.85 -13.64 -39.53
N GLY A 605 19.13 -13.31 -39.36
CA GLY A 605 19.99 -12.74 -40.41
C GLY A 605 21.35 -12.34 -39.85
N PRO A 606 22.01 -11.31 -40.40
CA PRO A 606 23.18 -10.68 -39.79
C PRO A 606 22.83 -9.94 -38.50
N GLY A 607 23.50 -10.24 -37.40
CA GLY A 607 23.26 -9.62 -36.08
C GLY A 607 24.23 -8.48 -35.73
N LEU A 608 23.90 -7.69 -34.70
CA LEU A 608 24.79 -6.70 -34.09
C LEU A 608 25.51 -7.28 -32.88
N LYS A 609 26.81 -7.51 -32.99
CA LYS A 609 27.66 -7.99 -31.91
C LYS A 609 28.25 -6.84 -31.09
N LEU A 610 27.93 -6.81 -29.79
CA LEU A 610 28.47 -5.89 -28.79
C LEU A 610 29.49 -6.65 -27.93
N SER A 611 30.78 -6.33 -28.06
CA SER A 611 31.88 -6.92 -27.27
C SER A 611 32.43 -5.90 -26.28
N TYR A 612 32.74 -6.32 -25.04
CA TYR A 612 33.08 -5.43 -23.92
C TYR A 612 34.12 -6.01 -22.94
N ASP A 613 34.80 -5.11 -22.24
CA ASP A 613 35.74 -5.40 -21.15
C ASP A 613 35.31 -4.68 -19.86
N PHE A 614 34.82 -5.45 -18.89
CA PHE A 614 34.41 -4.97 -17.56
C PHE A 614 35.49 -5.19 -16.48
N SER A 615 36.72 -5.56 -16.86
CA SER A 615 37.87 -5.67 -15.94
C SER A 615 38.57 -4.33 -15.64
N GLN A 616 38.09 -3.23 -16.23
CA GLN A 616 38.74 -1.91 -16.19
C GLN A 616 38.31 -1.03 -15.01
N SER A 617 37.34 -1.49 -14.19
CA SER A 617 36.87 -0.75 -13.02
C SER A 617 36.11 -1.65 -12.04
N THR A 618 36.05 -1.25 -10.77
CA THR A 618 35.24 -1.88 -9.72
C THR A 618 33.94 -1.13 -9.43
N LEU A 619 33.79 0.10 -9.93
CA LEU A 619 32.52 0.85 -9.92
C LEU A 619 31.55 0.25 -10.97
N THR A 620 30.34 0.77 -11.12
CA THR A 620 29.43 0.33 -12.20
C THR A 620 30.04 0.58 -13.59
N ARG A 621 30.03 -0.47 -14.42
CA ARG A 621 30.44 -0.50 -15.84
C ARG A 621 29.20 -0.55 -16.73
N ASN A 622 29.29 -0.01 -17.94
CA ASN A 622 28.33 -0.35 -19.00
C ASN A 622 28.98 -0.41 -20.38
N ALA A 623 28.36 -1.23 -21.22
CA ALA A 623 28.55 -1.32 -22.65
C ALA A 623 27.23 -0.97 -23.35
N ILE A 624 27.33 -0.17 -24.40
CA ILE A 624 26.17 0.47 -25.04
C ILE A 624 26.27 0.29 -26.55
N ALA A 625 25.23 -0.30 -27.15
CA ALA A 625 24.95 -0.18 -28.56
C ALA A 625 24.03 1.04 -28.79
N ILE A 626 24.51 2.03 -29.53
CA ILE A 626 23.81 3.30 -29.81
C ILE A 626 23.34 3.29 -31.27
N SER A 627 22.02 3.39 -31.47
CA SER A 627 21.42 3.43 -32.81
C SER A 627 21.74 4.77 -33.50
N PRO A 628 21.95 4.83 -34.83
CA PRO A 628 22.25 6.08 -35.54
C PRO A 628 21.15 7.15 -35.34
N ARG A 629 19.88 6.76 -35.32
CA ARG A 629 18.70 7.61 -35.06
C ARG A 629 17.79 6.98 -33.99
N PRO A 630 16.85 7.71 -33.36
CA PRO A 630 15.81 7.07 -32.56
C PRO A 630 14.92 6.17 -33.44
N LEU A 631 14.56 5.00 -32.92
CA LEU A 631 13.80 3.96 -33.62
C LEU A 631 12.38 3.82 -33.03
N GLY A 632 11.36 3.74 -33.88
CA GLY A 632 9.96 3.76 -33.45
C GLY A 632 9.32 5.11 -33.74
N GLY A 633 8.68 5.74 -32.73
CA GLY A 633 8.13 7.09 -32.88
C GLY A 633 6.71 7.19 -33.44
N THR A 634 5.92 6.11 -33.47
CA THR A 634 4.53 6.09 -33.97
C THR A 634 3.64 5.21 -33.11
N GLY A 635 2.35 5.54 -33.00
CA GLY A 635 1.44 4.85 -32.05
C GLY A 635 1.72 5.25 -30.60
N GLN A 636 1.05 4.61 -29.65
CA GLN A 636 1.49 4.63 -28.25
C GLN A 636 2.30 3.37 -27.96
N SER A 637 3.60 3.53 -27.73
CA SER A 637 4.51 2.42 -27.44
C SER A 637 4.18 1.83 -26.07
N ARG A 638 3.98 0.51 -26.00
CA ARG A 638 3.65 -0.25 -24.79
C ARG A 638 4.80 -1.14 -24.31
N ALA A 639 5.62 -1.65 -25.23
CA ALA A 639 6.87 -2.33 -24.90
C ALA A 639 7.88 -2.19 -26.05
N PHE A 640 9.17 -2.22 -25.72
CA PHE A 640 10.25 -2.42 -26.69
C PHE A 640 10.89 -3.79 -26.45
N GLY A 641 11.13 -4.52 -27.53
CA GLY A 641 11.80 -5.82 -27.49
C GLY A 641 13.09 -5.83 -28.29
N VAL A 642 14.06 -6.62 -27.84
CA VAL A 642 15.26 -7.01 -28.61
C VAL A 642 15.53 -8.49 -28.34
N SER A 643 16.01 -9.24 -29.33
CA SER A 643 16.57 -10.58 -29.10
C SER A 643 18.05 -10.47 -28.75
N ILE A 644 18.50 -11.26 -27.77
CA ILE A 644 19.89 -11.26 -27.30
C ILE A 644 20.41 -12.69 -27.18
N HIS A 645 21.51 -12.97 -27.86
CA HIS A 645 22.32 -14.17 -27.67
C HIS A 645 23.19 -14.00 -26.41
N GLY A 646 22.81 -14.70 -25.34
CA GLY A 646 23.50 -14.68 -24.05
C GLY A 646 24.61 -15.74 -23.93
N HIS A 647 25.52 -15.50 -22.98
CA HIS A 647 26.61 -16.41 -22.59
C HIS A 647 26.65 -16.67 -21.07
N GLY A 648 25.51 -16.47 -20.38
CA GLY A 648 25.29 -16.87 -18.99
C GLY A 648 26.09 -16.15 -17.90
N LYS A 649 26.85 -15.08 -18.22
CA LYS A 649 27.74 -14.41 -17.25
C LYS A 649 27.02 -13.52 -16.23
N GLY A 650 25.75 -13.20 -16.46
CA GLY A 650 24.92 -12.47 -15.50
C GLY A 650 25.08 -10.96 -15.54
N GLU A 651 25.42 -10.41 -16.72
CA GLU A 651 25.29 -8.99 -17.05
C GLU A 651 23.84 -8.50 -16.87
N TRP A 652 23.61 -7.23 -16.59
CA TRP A 652 22.27 -6.64 -16.53
C TRP A 652 21.87 -6.00 -17.86
N THR A 653 20.71 -6.34 -18.42
CA THR A 653 20.21 -5.74 -19.66
C THR A 653 19.42 -4.46 -19.37
N ALA A 654 19.54 -3.43 -20.22
CA ALA A 654 18.60 -2.30 -20.24
C ALA A 654 18.39 -1.70 -21.65
N LEU A 655 17.31 -0.97 -21.84
CA LEU A 655 16.99 -0.22 -23.06
C LEU A 655 16.77 1.25 -22.71
N GLN A 656 17.50 2.19 -23.32
CA GLN A 656 17.14 3.61 -23.22
C GLN A 656 16.20 4.01 -24.34
N VAL A 657 15.07 4.55 -23.92
CA VAL A 657 14.08 5.17 -24.78
C VAL A 657 14.14 6.70 -24.66
N VAL A 658 13.68 7.38 -25.70
CA VAL A 658 13.51 8.83 -25.76
C VAL A 658 12.03 9.13 -25.99
N ASP A 659 11.46 10.00 -25.15
CA ASP A 659 10.06 10.41 -25.20
C ASP A 659 9.83 11.66 -26.09
N ALA A 660 8.57 12.04 -26.28
CA ALA A 660 8.18 13.15 -27.15
C ALA A 660 8.69 14.54 -26.69
N THR A 661 9.23 14.67 -25.47
CA THR A 661 9.89 15.89 -24.98
C THR A 661 11.40 15.89 -25.22
N GLY A 662 11.94 14.80 -25.79
CA GLY A 662 13.38 14.57 -25.95
C GLY A 662 14.06 14.03 -24.68
N ARG A 663 13.31 13.81 -23.60
CA ARG A 663 13.85 13.26 -22.35
C ARG A 663 14.14 11.77 -22.54
N SER A 664 15.32 11.36 -22.07
CA SER A 664 15.75 9.97 -22.09
C SER A 664 15.36 9.24 -20.80
N THR A 665 14.82 8.03 -20.92
CA THR A 665 14.45 7.15 -19.80
C THR A 665 15.05 5.76 -20.03
N THR A 666 15.65 5.16 -19.00
CA THR A 666 16.24 3.81 -19.08
C THR A 666 15.26 2.79 -18.50
N LEU A 667 14.87 1.83 -19.34
CA LEU A 667 14.07 0.67 -18.98
C LEU A 667 15.02 -0.47 -18.60
N TYR A 668 14.96 -0.96 -17.37
CA TYR A 668 15.83 -2.04 -16.90
C TYR A 668 15.17 -3.41 -17.11
N GLY A 669 15.97 -4.39 -17.50
CA GLY A 669 15.54 -5.75 -17.85
C GLY A 669 16.06 -6.83 -16.90
N PRO A 670 16.00 -8.11 -17.33
CA PRO A 670 16.58 -9.23 -16.60
C PRO A 670 18.12 -9.21 -16.65
N TYR A 671 18.74 -10.06 -15.83
CA TYR A 671 20.15 -10.41 -15.96
C TYR A 671 20.34 -11.52 -17.00
N ILE A 672 21.42 -11.48 -17.78
CA ILE A 672 21.78 -12.44 -18.84
C ILE A 672 22.36 -13.72 -18.22
N THR A 673 21.50 -14.50 -17.57
CA THR A 673 21.85 -15.80 -16.96
C THR A 673 21.60 -16.99 -17.91
N TRP A 674 21.19 -16.73 -19.15
CA TRP A 674 20.94 -17.74 -20.17
C TRP A 674 22.10 -17.87 -21.17
N ASN A 675 22.16 -19.02 -21.84
CA ASN A 675 23.02 -19.25 -23.01
C ASN A 675 22.13 -19.42 -24.24
N GLY A 676 22.51 -18.84 -25.38
CA GLY A 676 21.68 -18.86 -26.60
C GLY A 676 20.76 -17.65 -26.72
N TRP A 677 19.86 -17.68 -27.71
CA TRP A 677 18.91 -16.59 -27.99
C TRP A 677 17.76 -16.53 -26.97
N GLN A 678 17.47 -15.32 -26.48
CA GLN A 678 16.24 -15.01 -25.76
C GLN A 678 15.79 -13.57 -26.08
N THR A 679 14.49 -13.39 -26.33
CA THR A 679 13.89 -12.06 -26.45
C THR A 679 13.72 -11.40 -25.08
N VAL A 680 14.26 -10.20 -24.93
CA VAL A 680 14.03 -9.30 -23.80
C VAL A 680 13.03 -8.23 -24.23
N GLU A 681 11.79 -8.32 -23.73
CA GLU A 681 10.74 -7.33 -23.93
C GLU A 681 10.52 -6.53 -22.64
N LEU A 682 10.70 -5.20 -22.71
CA LEU A 682 10.56 -4.29 -21.57
C LEU A 682 9.35 -3.36 -21.77
N PRO A 683 8.44 -3.24 -20.79
CA PRO A 683 7.29 -2.36 -20.89
C PRO A 683 7.71 -0.88 -20.84
N VAL A 684 6.98 -0.05 -21.56
CA VAL A 684 7.09 1.42 -21.51
C VAL A 684 6.23 1.91 -20.34
N PRO A 685 6.79 2.61 -19.33
CA PRO A 685 6.03 3.15 -18.22
C PRO A 685 4.85 4.01 -18.66
N GLU A 686 3.71 3.83 -18.00
CA GLU A 686 2.54 4.69 -18.21
C GLU A 686 2.89 6.14 -17.82
N GLY A 687 2.30 7.11 -18.53
CA GLY A 687 2.59 8.53 -18.34
C GLY A 687 3.83 9.08 -19.06
N LEU A 688 4.68 8.25 -19.68
CA LEU A 688 5.75 8.77 -20.56
C LEU A 688 5.16 9.49 -21.80
N PRO A 689 5.64 10.70 -22.15
CA PRO A 689 5.19 11.45 -23.32
C PRO A 689 5.31 10.67 -24.65
N GLN A 690 4.17 10.30 -25.24
CA GLN A 690 4.12 9.57 -26.51
C GLN A 690 4.19 10.52 -27.71
N PRO A 691 4.83 10.14 -28.83
CA PRO A 691 5.42 8.81 -29.07
C PRO A 691 6.81 8.63 -28.43
N VAL A 692 7.05 7.43 -27.92
CA VAL A 692 8.36 7.00 -27.40
C VAL A 692 9.16 6.27 -28.50
N SER A 693 10.48 6.28 -28.40
CA SER A 693 11.41 5.66 -29.37
C SER A 693 12.63 5.02 -28.69
N LEU A 694 13.14 3.90 -29.20
CA LEU A 694 14.36 3.24 -28.72
C LEU A 694 15.61 3.99 -29.25
N ARG A 695 16.61 4.22 -28.39
CA ARG A 695 17.87 4.90 -28.78
C ARG A 695 19.14 4.12 -28.44
N ARG A 696 19.15 3.33 -27.36
CA ARG A 696 20.32 2.54 -26.93
C ARG A 696 19.92 1.20 -26.33
N VAL A 697 20.72 0.17 -26.58
CA VAL A 697 20.70 -1.12 -25.87
C VAL A 697 21.91 -1.18 -24.95
N TYR A 698 21.74 -1.64 -23.73
CA TYR A 698 22.78 -1.70 -22.71
C TYR A 698 23.02 -3.12 -22.20
N THR A 699 24.29 -3.34 -21.88
CA THR A 699 24.78 -4.44 -21.04
C THR A 699 25.56 -3.80 -19.89
N LEU A 700 25.19 -4.04 -18.63
CA LEU A 700 25.82 -3.41 -17.45
C LEU A 700 26.38 -4.45 -16.48
N GLU A 701 27.37 -4.04 -15.68
CA GLU A 701 27.81 -4.78 -14.49
C GLU A 701 27.97 -3.82 -13.30
N THR A 702 27.36 -4.19 -12.18
CA THR A 702 27.31 -3.40 -10.93
C THR A 702 28.14 -4.04 -9.81
N LYS A 703 28.44 -5.35 -9.90
CA LYS A 703 29.22 -6.07 -8.90
C LYS A 703 30.70 -5.71 -9.05
N ALA A 704 31.32 -5.21 -7.99
CA ALA A 704 32.75 -4.84 -8.01
C ALA A 704 33.68 -6.03 -8.31
N ALA A 705 33.39 -7.20 -7.73
CA ALA A 705 34.21 -8.41 -7.90
C ALA A 705 34.08 -9.10 -9.27
N ALA A 706 33.10 -8.73 -10.10
CA ALA A 706 32.81 -9.41 -11.35
C ALA A 706 33.64 -8.84 -12.51
N GLN A 707 34.92 -9.21 -12.57
CA GLN A 707 35.92 -8.69 -13.51
C GLN A 707 36.06 -9.64 -14.71
N TYR A 708 35.55 -9.28 -15.90
CA TYR A 708 35.60 -10.14 -17.09
C TYR A 708 35.46 -9.36 -18.40
N THR A 709 35.94 -9.97 -19.50
CA THR A 709 35.52 -9.63 -20.87
C THR A 709 34.31 -10.45 -21.28
N GLY A 710 33.48 -9.92 -22.17
CA GLY A 710 32.25 -10.57 -22.62
C GLY A 710 31.76 -10.02 -23.95
N GLU A 711 30.69 -10.63 -24.45
CA GLU A 711 30.02 -10.23 -25.67
C GLU A 711 28.58 -10.74 -25.70
N VAL A 712 27.72 -10.03 -26.44
CA VAL A 712 26.38 -10.48 -26.81
C VAL A 712 26.15 -10.20 -28.29
N VAL A 713 25.29 -10.98 -28.94
CA VAL A 713 24.74 -10.64 -30.26
C VAL A 713 23.30 -10.19 -30.07
N ILE A 714 22.92 -9.11 -30.74
CA ILE A 714 21.61 -8.47 -30.67
C ILE A 714 20.95 -8.58 -32.04
N ASP A 715 19.68 -8.99 -32.07
CA ASP A 715 18.84 -9.09 -33.27
C ASP A 715 17.41 -8.59 -32.95
N ASN A 716 16.54 -8.50 -33.96
CA ASN A 716 15.10 -8.32 -33.84
C ASN A 716 14.66 -7.21 -32.87
N ALA A 717 15.13 -5.98 -33.06
CA ALA A 717 14.61 -4.84 -32.31
C ALA A 717 13.19 -4.52 -32.78
N TYR A 718 12.23 -4.41 -31.85
CA TYR A 718 10.82 -4.15 -32.16
C TYR A 718 10.11 -3.27 -31.12
N VAL A 719 8.93 -2.77 -31.50
CA VAL A 719 7.98 -2.12 -30.59
C VAL A 719 6.64 -2.87 -30.62
N LYS A 720 5.99 -3.01 -29.47
CA LYS A 720 4.55 -3.25 -29.38
C LYS A 720 3.86 -1.90 -29.18
N SER A 721 3.03 -1.48 -30.13
CA SER A 721 2.31 -0.21 -30.08
C SER A 721 0.80 -0.40 -30.14
N ALA A 722 0.07 0.31 -29.29
CA ALA A 722 -1.38 0.45 -29.39
C ALA A 722 -1.73 1.65 -30.31
N PRO A 723 -2.91 1.67 -30.95
CA PRO A 723 -3.36 2.82 -31.74
C PRO A 723 -3.44 4.09 -30.88
N THR A 724 -3.03 5.23 -31.44
CA THR A 724 -2.96 6.49 -30.67
C THR A 724 -4.35 7.06 -30.38
N VAL A 725 -4.62 7.32 -29.10
CA VAL A 725 -5.75 8.15 -28.64
C VAL A 725 -5.26 9.19 -27.64
N THR A 726 -5.65 10.44 -27.87
CA THR A 726 -5.37 11.57 -26.98
C THR A 726 -6.68 12.02 -26.34
N ALA A 727 -6.82 11.80 -25.03
CA ALA A 727 -7.90 12.42 -24.26
C ALA A 727 -7.61 13.93 -24.08
N PRO A 728 -8.64 14.78 -23.90
CA PRO A 728 -8.44 16.17 -23.48
C PRO A 728 -7.60 16.25 -22.19
N ALA A 729 -6.66 17.19 -22.13
CA ALA A 729 -5.86 17.41 -20.94
C ALA A 729 -6.76 17.81 -19.75
N ALA A 730 -6.51 17.22 -18.58
CA ALA A 730 -7.23 17.60 -17.36
C ALA A 730 -6.90 19.06 -16.98
N PRO A 731 -7.90 19.87 -16.55
CA PRO A 731 -7.64 21.23 -16.10
C PRO A 731 -6.62 21.28 -14.94
N PRO A 732 -5.67 22.22 -14.95
CA PRO A 732 -4.65 22.31 -13.91
C PRO A 732 -5.28 22.66 -12.55
N VAL A 733 -4.96 21.88 -11.53
CA VAL A 733 -5.43 22.12 -10.16
C VAL A 733 -4.64 23.27 -9.54
N ARG A 734 -5.33 24.32 -9.08
CA ARG A 734 -4.76 25.42 -8.31
C ARG A 734 -5.21 25.32 -6.86
N ASP A 735 -4.30 25.05 -5.93
CA ASP A 735 -4.63 25.03 -4.49
C ASP A 735 -4.59 26.43 -3.88
N GLY A 736 -5.53 26.70 -2.96
CA GLY A 736 -5.58 27.94 -2.20
C GLY A 736 -4.43 28.13 -1.19
N LEU A 737 -3.55 27.15 -1.01
CA LEU A 737 -2.30 27.31 -0.27
C LEU A 737 -1.36 28.35 -0.93
N VAL A 738 -1.29 28.39 -2.27
CA VAL A 738 -0.41 29.34 -2.98
C VAL A 738 -1.08 30.71 -3.03
N GLN A 739 -0.38 31.73 -2.54
CA GLN A 739 -0.89 33.08 -2.35
C GLN A 739 0.14 34.14 -2.78
N THR A 740 -0.27 35.41 -2.82
CA THR A 740 0.64 36.54 -3.13
C THR A 740 1.50 36.91 -1.91
N ALA A 741 2.57 37.71 -2.10
CA ALA A 741 3.42 38.17 -0.99
C ALA A 741 2.59 38.88 0.08
N ARG A 742 1.70 39.80 -0.32
CA ARG A 742 0.81 40.53 0.62
C ARG A 742 -0.03 39.61 1.52
N ALA A 743 -0.38 38.41 1.07
CA ALA A 743 -1.16 37.44 1.82
C ALA A 743 -0.30 36.48 2.68
N VAL A 744 1.02 36.49 2.51
CA VAL A 744 2.00 35.81 3.36
C VAL A 744 2.61 36.77 4.39
N ASP A 745 2.90 38.01 3.98
CA ASP A 745 3.38 39.11 4.83
C ASP A 745 2.29 39.66 5.77
N GLY A 746 1.03 39.25 5.59
CA GLY A 746 -0.11 39.61 6.44
C GLY A 746 -0.48 38.55 7.50
N ARG A 747 0.37 37.53 7.71
CA ARG A 747 0.21 36.45 8.70
C ARG A 747 0.99 36.76 9.99
N ASP A 748 0.70 36.06 11.09
CA ASP A 748 1.32 36.31 12.41
C ASP A 748 2.87 36.24 12.37
N TRP A 749 3.44 35.26 11.64
CA TRP A 749 4.90 35.04 11.50
C TRP A 749 5.23 34.22 10.24
N ARG A 750 6.53 34.05 9.89
CA ARG A 750 6.94 33.48 8.59
C ARG A 750 8.16 32.54 8.69
N PHE A 751 8.20 31.49 7.87
CA PHE A 751 9.41 30.65 7.70
C PHE A 751 9.67 30.32 6.23
N ALA A 752 10.93 30.10 5.84
CA ALA A 752 11.29 29.79 4.45
C ALA A 752 11.67 28.31 4.26
N VAL A 753 11.56 27.81 3.02
CA VAL A 753 11.93 26.45 2.62
C VAL A 753 12.72 26.47 1.31
N MET A 754 13.83 25.75 1.28
CA MET A 754 14.65 25.46 0.09
C MET A 754 15.00 23.98 0.02
N SER A 755 15.32 23.45 -1.16
CA SER A 755 15.71 22.05 -1.35
C SER A 755 16.48 21.86 -2.68
N ASP A 756 17.08 20.69 -2.89
CA ASP A 756 17.59 20.26 -4.21
C ASP A 756 18.55 21.29 -4.85
N ALA A 757 19.58 21.70 -4.11
CA ALA A 757 20.70 22.49 -4.60
C ALA A 757 21.79 21.60 -5.24
N GLN A 758 22.04 20.41 -4.66
CA GLN A 758 22.93 19.36 -5.14
C GLN A 758 24.30 19.82 -5.66
N PHE A 759 25.08 20.53 -4.83
CA PHE A 759 26.47 20.87 -5.17
C PHE A 759 27.49 19.85 -4.63
N VAL A 760 28.72 19.92 -5.18
CA VAL A 760 29.88 19.10 -4.78
C VAL A 760 31.10 19.95 -4.43
N ALA A 761 31.85 19.56 -3.40
CA ALA A 761 33.04 20.27 -2.95
C ALA A 761 34.25 20.17 -3.89
N ARG A 762 34.23 19.24 -4.86
CA ARG A 762 35.22 19.20 -5.96
C ARG A 762 35.05 20.33 -6.99
N ASP A 763 33.89 20.98 -7.04
CA ASP A 763 33.66 22.19 -7.84
C ASP A 763 32.95 23.27 -7.00
N PRO A 764 33.68 23.91 -6.07
CA PRO A 764 33.13 24.89 -5.14
C PRO A 764 32.77 26.23 -5.82
N ASN A 765 33.05 26.39 -7.11
CA ASN A 765 32.71 27.57 -7.90
C ASN A 765 31.57 27.31 -8.90
N SER A 766 31.04 26.08 -8.95
CA SER A 766 29.95 25.65 -9.84
C SER A 766 28.72 26.56 -9.77
N ALA A 767 27.95 26.58 -10.87
CA ALA A 767 26.68 27.29 -10.93
C ALA A 767 25.68 26.84 -9.84
N LEU A 768 25.78 25.59 -9.37
CA LEU A 768 24.96 25.05 -8.28
C LEU A 768 25.32 25.68 -6.93
N VAL A 769 26.60 25.89 -6.63
CA VAL A 769 27.03 26.67 -5.44
C VAL A 769 26.56 28.12 -5.55
N GLN A 770 26.65 28.74 -6.73
CA GLN A 770 26.19 30.13 -6.91
C GLN A 770 24.67 30.25 -6.75
N ALA A 771 23.88 29.28 -7.24
CA ALA A 771 22.44 29.22 -7.04
C ALA A 771 22.07 28.99 -5.57
N ALA A 772 22.76 28.08 -4.86
CA ALA A 772 22.58 27.88 -3.42
C ALA A 772 22.84 29.17 -2.62
N ARG A 773 23.96 29.86 -2.89
CA ARG A 773 24.29 31.14 -2.26
C ARG A 773 23.28 32.23 -2.59
N ARG A 774 22.80 32.30 -3.83
CA ARG A 774 21.70 33.19 -4.25
C ARG A 774 20.45 32.94 -3.40
N THR A 775 19.99 31.69 -3.31
CA THR A 775 18.80 31.34 -2.52
C THR A 775 18.95 31.75 -1.06
N LEU A 776 20.10 31.48 -0.43
CA LEU A 776 20.36 31.87 0.96
C LEU A 776 20.33 33.39 1.17
N ARG A 777 20.87 34.17 0.22
CA ARG A 777 20.80 35.65 0.25
C ARG A 777 19.36 36.15 0.10
N GLU A 778 18.58 35.57 -0.81
CA GLU A 778 17.17 35.92 -1.01
C GLU A 778 16.30 35.56 0.20
N ILE A 779 16.54 34.40 0.85
CA ILE A 779 15.91 33.99 2.10
C ILE A 779 16.25 34.98 3.23
N LYS A 780 17.53 35.29 3.41
CA LYS A 780 18.00 36.25 4.43
C LYS A 780 17.41 37.64 4.25
N ALA A 781 17.32 38.11 3.01
CA ALA A 781 16.70 39.40 2.66
C ALA A 781 15.17 39.42 2.77
N ALA A 782 14.52 38.28 3.01
CA ALA A 782 13.07 38.21 3.27
C ALA A 782 12.70 38.22 4.76
N GLU A 783 13.68 38.10 5.66
CA GLU A 783 13.53 38.17 7.12
C GLU A 783 12.49 37.17 7.72
N PRO A 784 12.60 35.85 7.44
CA PRO A 784 11.80 34.84 8.11
C PRO A 784 12.31 34.54 9.54
N ASP A 785 11.45 34.05 10.41
CA ASP A 785 11.78 33.60 11.77
C ASP A 785 12.86 32.50 11.78
N PHE A 786 12.82 31.62 10.78
CA PHE A 786 13.82 30.58 10.48
C PHE A 786 13.64 30.08 9.03
N PHE A 787 14.55 29.23 8.53
CA PHE A 787 14.33 28.48 7.30
C PHE A 787 14.63 26.99 7.41
N VAL A 788 14.16 26.22 6.44
CA VAL A 788 14.34 24.76 6.36
C VAL A 788 14.99 24.37 5.04
N ILE A 789 16.05 23.58 5.12
CA ILE A 789 16.67 22.89 3.99
C ILE A 789 16.02 21.50 3.93
N ALA A 790 15.07 21.30 3.02
CA ALA A 790 14.29 20.07 2.87
C ALA A 790 15.00 19.04 1.97
N GLY A 791 16.26 18.73 2.29
CA GLY A 791 17.11 17.74 1.63
C GLY A 791 17.78 18.18 0.33
N ASP A 792 18.76 17.38 -0.09
CA ASP A 792 19.55 17.48 -1.31
C ASP A 792 20.25 18.83 -1.48
N PHE A 793 20.91 19.31 -0.43
CA PHE A 793 21.76 20.49 -0.49
C PHE A 793 23.13 20.13 -1.09
N VAL A 794 23.68 18.99 -0.69
CA VAL A 794 24.86 18.35 -1.31
C VAL A 794 24.43 17.31 -2.34
N ASP A 795 25.36 16.82 -3.18
CA ASP A 795 25.09 15.80 -4.21
C ASP A 795 25.58 14.38 -3.84
N GLU A 796 26.73 14.24 -3.17
CA GLU A 796 27.44 12.94 -3.04
C GLU A 796 27.69 12.47 -1.60
N ALA A 797 27.22 13.18 -0.57
CA ALA A 797 27.43 12.86 0.85
C ALA A 797 28.91 12.69 1.30
N THR A 798 29.89 13.22 0.57
CA THR A 798 31.29 13.17 1.03
C THR A 798 31.49 14.14 2.20
N GLU A 799 32.45 13.86 3.08
CA GLU A 799 32.76 14.78 4.18
C GLU A 799 33.15 16.19 3.67
N ALA A 800 33.80 16.29 2.50
CA ALA A 800 34.13 17.56 1.89
C ALA A 800 32.88 18.36 1.47
N ASP A 801 31.83 17.69 0.97
CA ASP A 801 30.57 18.35 0.59
C ASP A 801 29.88 18.97 1.81
N PHE A 802 29.86 18.26 2.95
CA PHE A 802 29.29 18.78 4.19
C PHE A 802 30.13 19.92 4.79
N GLN A 803 31.46 19.87 4.67
CA GLN A 803 32.35 21.00 5.04
C GLN A 803 32.13 22.23 4.14
N LEU A 804 31.84 22.05 2.85
CA LEU A 804 31.45 23.15 1.97
C LEU A 804 30.06 23.68 2.32
N ALA A 805 29.09 22.79 2.60
CA ALA A 805 27.74 23.17 3.00
C ALA A 805 27.72 24.00 4.29
N GLN A 806 28.47 23.57 5.31
CA GLN A 806 28.62 24.34 6.55
C GLN A 806 29.20 25.73 6.26
N ARG A 807 30.29 25.80 5.48
CA ARG A 807 30.94 27.07 5.11
C ARG A 807 30.00 28.01 4.34
N ILE A 808 29.22 27.50 3.39
CA ILE A 808 28.22 28.29 2.64
C ILE A 808 27.18 28.88 3.60
N LEU A 809 26.72 28.11 4.59
CA LEU A 809 25.76 28.57 5.58
C LEU A 809 26.38 29.61 6.54
N ASP A 810 27.60 29.38 7.01
CA ASP A 810 28.35 30.32 7.87
C ASP A 810 28.64 31.66 7.17
N GLU A 811 28.98 31.63 5.88
CA GLU A 811 29.30 32.82 5.07
C GLU A 811 28.05 33.63 4.66
N GLU A 812 26.99 32.96 4.17
CA GLU A 812 25.80 33.66 3.65
C GLU A 812 24.81 34.01 4.77
N ILE A 813 24.55 33.07 5.69
CA ILE A 813 23.59 33.24 6.78
C ILE A 813 24.29 33.68 8.07
N GLY A 814 25.33 32.96 8.49
CA GLY A 814 25.94 33.11 9.81
C GLY A 814 24.90 32.90 10.92
N THR A 815 24.83 33.82 11.87
CA THR A 815 23.83 33.81 12.96
C THR A 815 22.57 34.64 12.66
N SER A 816 22.38 35.16 11.43
CA SER A 816 21.29 36.08 11.12
C SER A 816 19.90 35.44 11.08
N VAL A 817 19.80 34.18 10.67
CA VAL A 817 18.52 33.44 10.55
C VAL A 817 18.75 32.00 11.00
N PRO A 818 18.01 31.47 12.00
CA PRO A 818 18.08 30.06 12.38
C PRO A 818 17.71 29.13 11.21
N TYR A 819 18.31 27.94 11.15
CA TYR A 819 17.99 26.95 10.12
C TYR A 819 17.83 25.53 10.67
N TYR A 820 16.99 24.76 9.99
CA TYR A 820 16.84 23.32 10.18
C TYR A 820 17.16 22.61 8.88
N TYR A 821 18.00 21.58 8.93
CA TYR A 821 18.39 20.80 7.77
C TYR A 821 17.81 19.39 7.94
N VAL A 822 17.01 18.98 6.96
CA VAL A 822 16.43 17.64 6.83
C VAL A 822 17.23 16.90 5.75
N PRO A 823 17.69 15.66 5.97
CA PRO A 823 18.43 14.92 4.96
C PRO A 823 17.52 14.35 3.86
N GLY A 824 17.95 14.51 2.61
CA GLY A 824 17.48 13.81 1.43
C GLY A 824 18.38 12.63 1.07
N ASN A 825 18.20 12.05 -0.13
CA ASN A 825 19.00 10.90 -0.56
C ASN A 825 20.41 11.28 -1.02
N HIS A 826 20.65 12.53 -1.43
CA HIS A 826 22.00 12.98 -1.77
C HIS A 826 22.86 13.25 -0.51
N GLU A 827 22.25 13.40 0.67
CA GLU A 827 22.95 13.36 1.96
C GLU A 827 23.37 11.94 2.41
N VAL A 828 23.03 10.88 1.65
CA VAL A 828 23.52 9.50 1.86
C VAL A 828 24.04 8.80 0.60
N MET A 829 24.22 9.50 -0.52
CA MET A 829 24.51 8.85 -1.82
C MET A 829 25.88 8.15 -1.86
N GLY A 830 26.94 8.80 -1.37
CA GLY A 830 28.30 8.25 -1.31
C GLY A 830 28.75 7.78 0.07
N SER A 831 27.93 7.93 1.12
CA SER A 831 28.27 7.55 2.49
C SER A 831 27.02 7.35 3.36
N ALA A 832 27.17 6.66 4.49
CA ALA A 832 26.09 6.60 5.48
C ALA A 832 25.87 7.97 6.15
N ILE A 833 24.67 8.16 6.73
CA ILE A 833 24.19 9.39 7.40
C ILE A 833 25.08 9.91 8.56
N GLY A 834 26.14 9.20 8.92
CA GLY A 834 27.14 9.64 9.92
C GLY A 834 27.81 10.96 9.56
N ASN A 835 28.09 11.21 8.26
CA ASN A 835 28.65 12.48 7.81
C ASN A 835 27.69 13.65 8.04
N PHE A 836 26.42 13.51 7.63
CA PHE A 836 25.37 14.49 7.93
C PHE A 836 25.27 14.75 9.43
N THR A 837 25.17 13.67 10.22
CA THR A 837 25.00 13.75 11.69
C THR A 837 26.16 14.49 12.37
N LYS A 838 27.39 14.31 11.88
CA LYS A 838 28.61 14.98 12.39
C LYS A 838 28.57 16.50 12.22
N TYR A 839 27.96 17.02 11.16
CA TYR A 839 27.94 18.46 10.85
C TYR A 839 26.62 19.15 11.21
N PHE A 840 25.48 18.46 11.14
CA PHE A 840 24.14 19.06 11.25
C PHE A 840 23.23 18.43 12.33
N GLY A 841 23.75 17.46 13.09
CA GLY A 841 23.07 16.83 14.22
C GLY A 841 22.00 15.81 13.81
N ALA A 842 20.99 15.60 14.67
CA ALA A 842 20.01 14.52 14.50
C ALA A 842 19.26 14.61 13.15
N PRO A 843 19.15 13.50 12.38
CA PRO A 843 18.55 13.49 11.04
C PRO A 843 17.02 13.62 11.04
N HIS A 844 16.38 13.38 12.18
CA HIS A 844 14.99 13.71 12.46
C HIS A 844 14.91 14.50 13.78
N ARG A 845 13.88 15.33 13.96
CA ARG A 845 13.69 16.13 15.20
C ARG A 845 12.25 16.65 15.34
N VAL A 846 11.91 17.08 16.56
CA VAL A 846 10.66 17.78 16.88
C VAL A 846 11.01 19.08 17.59
N PHE A 847 10.37 20.18 17.20
CA PHE A 847 10.52 21.49 17.85
C PHE A 847 9.21 22.30 17.75
N ASP A 848 9.01 23.27 18.63
CA ASP A 848 7.81 24.12 18.64
C ASP A 848 8.19 25.58 18.38
N HIS A 849 7.47 26.25 17.47
CA HIS A 849 7.62 27.68 17.17
C HIS A 849 6.26 28.37 17.13
N GLN A 850 6.08 29.43 17.93
CA GLN A 850 4.85 30.24 18.00
C GLN A 850 3.52 29.45 18.14
N GLY A 851 3.56 28.27 18.77
CA GLY A 851 2.39 27.38 18.92
C GLY A 851 2.15 26.43 17.74
N THR A 852 3.06 26.34 16.77
CA THR A 852 3.08 25.30 15.75
C THR A 852 4.19 24.29 16.07
N ARG A 853 3.85 23.00 16.11
CA ARG A 853 4.83 21.92 16.26
C ARG A 853 5.37 21.51 14.90
N PHE A 854 6.68 21.54 14.74
CA PHE A 854 7.39 21.01 13.60
C PHE A 854 7.91 19.61 13.92
N VAL A 855 7.66 18.69 13.00
CA VAL A 855 8.26 17.35 12.97
C VAL A 855 9.04 17.26 11.68
N THR A 856 10.34 16.97 11.75
CA THR A 856 11.14 16.69 10.55
C THR A 856 11.59 15.24 10.56
N LEU A 857 11.37 14.52 9.45
CA LEU A 857 11.71 13.10 9.33
C LEU A 857 12.81 12.87 8.29
N ASN A 858 13.66 11.91 8.58
CA ASN A 858 14.67 11.39 7.68
C ASN A 858 14.01 10.45 6.67
N THR A 859 14.02 10.81 5.38
CA THR A 859 13.63 9.92 4.29
C THR A 859 14.77 9.67 3.31
N SER A 860 16.03 9.80 3.76
CA SER A 860 17.24 9.64 2.93
C SER A 860 17.29 8.32 2.16
N ASN A 861 16.73 7.25 2.72
CA ASN A 861 16.73 5.91 2.12
C ASN A 861 15.43 5.61 1.34
N GLY A 862 14.65 6.64 0.98
CA GLY A 862 13.43 6.53 0.16
C GLY A 862 12.18 6.03 0.89
N THR A 863 12.32 5.60 2.15
CA THR A 863 11.22 5.25 3.06
C THR A 863 11.56 5.71 4.48
N LEU A 864 10.55 5.89 5.34
CA LEU A 864 10.71 6.17 6.76
C LEU A 864 11.42 5.02 7.47
N ARG A 865 10.91 3.79 7.37
CA ARG A 865 11.44 2.62 8.10
C ARG A 865 12.88 2.29 7.70
N SER A 866 13.22 2.38 6.41
CA SER A 866 14.59 2.18 5.92
C SER A 866 15.57 3.26 6.39
N SER A 867 15.06 4.42 6.80
CA SER A 867 15.83 5.57 7.31
C SER A 867 15.87 5.65 8.85
N GLY A 868 15.23 4.69 9.54
CA GLY A 868 15.06 4.59 10.99
C GLY A 868 13.59 4.40 11.37
N PHE A 869 13.21 3.30 12.03
CA PHE A 869 11.81 3.03 12.40
C PHE A 869 11.35 3.82 13.64
N ASP A 870 12.27 4.16 14.54
CA ASP A 870 12.06 4.99 15.72
C ASP A 870 11.37 6.33 15.39
N GLN A 871 11.67 6.91 14.23
CA GLN A 871 11.04 8.16 13.78
C GLN A 871 9.54 8.01 13.44
N VAL A 872 9.06 6.81 13.10
CA VAL A 872 7.63 6.55 12.85
C VAL A 872 6.85 6.60 14.16
N ALA A 873 7.43 6.05 15.24
CA ALA A 873 6.92 6.19 16.59
C ALA A 873 7.03 7.63 17.10
N LEU A 874 8.11 8.35 16.77
CA LEU A 874 8.27 9.78 17.05
C LEU A 874 7.15 10.61 16.42
N LEU A 875 6.81 10.38 15.14
CA LEU A 875 5.70 11.08 14.46
C LEU A 875 4.37 10.85 15.20
N ARG A 876 4.05 9.60 15.54
CA ARG A 876 2.81 9.27 16.29
C ARG A 876 2.78 10.00 17.63
N SER A 877 3.86 9.89 18.41
CA SER A 877 3.98 10.53 19.73
C SER A 877 3.89 12.07 19.63
N ALA A 878 4.52 12.67 18.63
CA ALA A 878 4.49 14.11 18.41
C ALA A 878 3.06 14.60 18.12
N LEU A 879 2.28 13.85 17.34
CA LEU A 879 0.86 14.13 17.05
C LEU A 879 -0.03 13.93 18.29
N ASP A 880 0.14 12.86 19.06
CA ASP A 880 -0.64 12.61 20.28
C ASP A 880 -0.39 13.67 21.37
N GLN A 881 0.87 14.09 21.53
CA GLN A 881 1.23 15.21 22.39
C GLN A 881 0.65 16.54 21.86
N ALA A 882 0.82 16.83 20.57
CA ALA A 882 0.28 18.04 19.95
C ALA A 882 -1.26 18.10 19.99
N ALA A 883 -1.95 16.96 20.05
CA ALA A 883 -3.40 16.91 20.16
C ALA A 883 -3.88 17.38 21.54
N THR A 884 -3.19 16.93 22.59
CA THR A 884 -3.55 17.19 24.00
C THR A 884 -3.01 18.50 24.57
N ASP A 885 -1.85 18.97 24.10
CA ASP A 885 -1.28 20.26 24.51
C ASP A 885 -2.16 21.45 24.07
N ARG A 886 -2.31 22.47 24.93
CA ARG A 886 -3.05 23.70 24.64
C ARG A 886 -2.17 24.85 24.14
N ALA A 887 -0.85 24.75 24.27
CA ALA A 887 0.09 25.68 23.66
C ALA A 887 0.15 25.49 22.13
N ILE A 888 0.00 24.25 21.68
CA ILE A 888 0.05 23.86 20.25
C ILE A 888 -1.32 24.01 19.59
N SER A 889 -1.38 24.83 18.54
CA SER A 889 -2.54 25.09 17.68
C SER A 889 -2.44 24.46 16.28
N SER A 890 -1.23 24.08 15.85
CA SER A 890 -0.96 23.49 14.53
C SER A 890 0.23 22.52 14.54
N VAL A 891 0.34 21.67 13.51
CA VAL A 891 1.48 20.79 13.23
C VAL A 891 1.92 20.96 11.76
N VAL A 892 3.24 20.98 11.53
CA VAL A 892 3.87 20.83 10.21
C VAL A 892 4.75 19.58 10.21
N LEU A 893 4.55 18.69 9.25
CA LEU A 893 5.49 17.62 8.92
C LEU A 893 6.38 18.04 7.74
N ILE A 894 7.69 17.85 7.86
CA ILE A 894 8.67 18.08 6.78
C ILE A 894 9.55 16.84 6.57
N GLU A 895 9.61 16.33 5.34
CA GLU A 895 10.50 15.23 4.95
C GLU A 895 10.92 15.39 3.48
N HIS A 896 12.07 14.86 3.06
CA HIS A 896 12.55 15.11 1.70
C HIS A 896 11.68 14.46 0.61
N HIS A 897 11.47 13.13 0.68
CA HIS A 897 10.60 12.41 -0.25
C HIS A 897 9.12 12.58 0.13
N PRO A 898 8.28 13.25 -0.67
CA PRO A 898 6.87 13.44 -0.33
C PRO A 898 6.06 12.13 -0.41
N PRO A 899 4.93 12.01 0.32
CA PRO A 899 3.97 10.91 0.12
C PRO A 899 3.41 10.83 -1.31
N ARG A 900 3.42 11.94 -2.05
CA ARG A 900 2.92 12.04 -3.44
C ARG A 900 3.87 12.83 -4.33
N ASP A 901 4.30 12.20 -5.41
CA ASP A 901 4.92 12.86 -6.57
C ASP A 901 3.78 13.35 -7.49
N PRO A 902 3.65 14.65 -7.80
CA PRO A 902 2.62 15.17 -8.69
C PRO A 902 2.83 14.81 -10.17
N THR A 903 4.05 14.47 -10.60
CA THR A 903 4.37 14.17 -12.01
C THR A 903 3.71 12.87 -12.48
N PRO A 904 3.61 12.60 -13.79
CA PRO A 904 3.13 11.31 -14.30
C PRO A 904 4.02 10.12 -13.91
N ALA A 905 5.31 10.35 -13.66
CA ALA A 905 6.30 9.28 -13.50
C ALA A 905 6.28 8.61 -12.12
N LYS A 906 5.84 9.32 -11.06
CA LYS A 906 5.76 8.82 -9.68
C LYS A 906 7.07 8.27 -9.10
N ASN A 907 8.21 8.73 -9.62
CA ASN A 907 9.54 8.28 -9.23
C ASN A 907 10.07 8.99 -7.98
N SER A 908 9.51 10.15 -7.63
CA SER A 908 10.05 11.05 -6.61
C SER A 908 9.16 11.16 -5.37
N GLN A 909 8.75 10.02 -4.82
CA GLN A 909 7.88 9.92 -3.65
C GLN A 909 8.32 8.79 -2.72
N LEU A 910 7.79 8.74 -1.50
CA LEU A 910 7.95 7.60 -0.58
C LEU A 910 7.70 6.28 -1.31
N ALA A 911 8.72 5.42 -1.36
CA ALA A 911 8.68 4.18 -2.12
C ALA A 911 7.76 3.13 -1.47
N ASP A 912 7.66 3.14 -0.13
CA ASP A 912 6.62 2.41 0.58
C ASP A 912 5.30 3.19 0.55
N ARG A 913 4.30 2.62 -0.13
CA ARG A 913 2.99 3.26 -0.31
C ARG A 913 2.08 3.12 0.90
N HIS A 914 2.31 2.15 1.78
CA HIS A 914 1.60 2.06 3.06
C HIS A 914 2.15 3.10 4.05
N GLU A 915 3.45 3.41 4.02
CA GLU A 915 4.02 4.55 4.77
C GLU A 915 3.39 5.87 4.32
N ALA A 916 3.30 6.11 3.00
CA ALA A 916 2.62 7.28 2.44
C ALA A 916 1.14 7.38 2.88
N ALA A 917 0.41 6.26 2.83
CA ALA A 917 -0.98 6.21 3.30
C ALA A 917 -1.11 6.46 4.82
N LEU A 918 -0.14 6.02 5.61
CA LEU A 918 -0.09 6.26 7.06
C LEU A 918 0.15 7.74 7.38
N VAL A 919 1.07 8.40 6.69
CA VAL A 919 1.33 9.84 6.84
C VAL A 919 0.09 10.67 6.49
N GLU A 920 -0.51 10.41 5.32
CA GLU A 920 -1.73 11.10 4.88
C GLU A 920 -2.92 10.88 5.82
N ARG A 921 -3.06 9.65 6.34
CA ARG A 921 -4.11 9.30 7.31
C ARG A 921 -3.91 10.03 8.63
N TRP A 922 -2.73 9.95 9.24
CA TRP A 922 -2.49 10.52 10.57
C TRP A 922 -2.59 12.05 10.61
N LEU A 923 -2.12 12.75 9.56
CA LEU A 923 -2.27 14.22 9.49
C LEU A 923 -3.75 14.63 9.32
N ALA A 924 -4.52 13.88 8.52
CA ALA A 924 -5.94 14.12 8.33
C ALA A 924 -6.78 13.81 9.58
N GLU A 925 -6.48 12.69 10.26
CA GLU A 925 -7.09 12.31 11.54
C GLU A 925 -6.80 13.37 12.61
N PHE A 926 -5.54 13.79 12.77
CA PHE A 926 -5.16 14.86 13.69
C PHE A 926 -5.95 16.15 13.44
N GLN A 927 -6.04 16.62 12.19
CA GLN A 927 -6.80 17.84 11.86
C GLN A 927 -8.31 17.67 12.10
N HIS A 928 -8.89 16.51 11.79
CA HIS A 928 -10.33 16.25 11.93
C HIS A 928 -10.78 16.09 13.39
N GLU A 929 -10.00 15.35 14.19
CA GLU A 929 -10.32 15.07 15.59
C GLU A 929 -10.03 16.27 16.51
N THR A 930 -8.93 16.99 16.26
CA THR A 930 -8.52 18.12 17.11
C THR A 930 -9.01 19.47 16.59
N GLY A 931 -9.26 19.61 15.28
CA GLY A 931 -9.54 20.90 14.63
C GLY A 931 -8.32 21.83 14.50
N LYS A 932 -7.14 21.38 14.95
CA LYS A 932 -5.87 22.12 14.83
C LYS A 932 -5.38 22.10 13.39
N GLY A 933 -4.50 23.03 13.04
CA GLY A 933 -3.86 23.02 11.73
C GLY A 933 -2.99 21.77 11.54
N ALA A 934 -3.08 21.12 10.38
CA ALA A 934 -2.04 20.20 9.91
C ALA A 934 -1.53 20.69 8.55
N ALA A 935 -0.26 20.42 8.23
CA ALA A 935 0.31 20.63 6.90
C ALA A 935 1.49 19.68 6.65
N PHE A 936 1.76 19.43 5.36
CA PHE A 936 2.90 18.66 4.88
C PHE A 936 3.78 19.50 3.94
N ILE A 937 5.11 19.35 4.05
CA ILE A 937 6.09 19.97 3.15
C ILE A 937 7.17 18.93 2.76
N GLY A 938 7.53 18.86 1.47
CA GLY A 938 8.70 18.08 1.01
C GLY A 938 9.40 18.67 -0.22
N GLY A 939 10.42 17.99 -0.72
CA GLY A 939 11.25 18.40 -1.86
C GLY A 939 11.32 17.29 -2.93
N HIS A 940 12.53 16.98 -3.41
CA HIS A 940 12.91 15.78 -4.19
C HIS A 940 12.36 15.65 -5.62
N VAL A 941 11.10 16.03 -5.85
CA VAL A 941 10.43 16.02 -7.17
C VAL A 941 11.05 17.04 -8.12
N GLY A 942 11.69 18.09 -7.59
CA GLY A 942 12.21 19.21 -8.36
C GLY A 942 11.16 19.93 -9.19
N THR A 943 9.97 20.09 -8.60
CA THR A 943 8.81 20.76 -9.18
C THR A 943 8.03 21.46 -8.07
N PHE A 944 7.80 22.77 -8.21
CA PHE A 944 6.94 23.51 -7.27
C PHE A 944 5.47 23.07 -7.45
N HIS A 945 4.87 22.52 -6.40
CA HIS A 945 3.48 22.05 -6.45
C HIS A 945 2.78 22.22 -5.10
N ALA A 946 1.48 22.54 -5.14
CA ALA A 946 0.62 22.59 -3.97
C ALA A 946 -0.70 21.87 -4.23
N SER A 947 -1.20 21.20 -3.21
CA SER A 947 -2.42 20.39 -3.24
C SER A 947 -3.02 20.26 -1.84
N ARG A 948 -4.18 19.59 -1.74
CA ARG A 948 -4.76 19.14 -0.46
C ARG A 948 -5.12 17.67 -0.51
N VAL A 949 -4.86 17.00 0.61
CA VAL A 949 -5.22 15.60 0.86
C VAL A 949 -6.11 15.57 2.10
N ASN A 950 -7.39 15.23 1.94
CA ASN A 950 -8.36 15.20 3.04
C ASN A 950 -8.42 16.50 3.88
N GLY A 951 -8.38 17.67 3.22
CA GLY A 951 -8.35 18.99 3.85
C GLY A 951 -6.95 19.51 4.22
N VAL A 952 -5.98 18.62 4.48
CA VAL A 952 -4.61 18.97 4.87
C VAL A 952 -3.86 19.57 3.66
N PRO A 953 -3.22 20.75 3.75
CA PRO A 953 -2.38 21.30 2.69
C PRO A 953 -1.06 20.53 2.56
N TYR A 954 -0.68 20.23 1.31
CA TYR A 954 0.55 19.56 0.92
C TYR A 954 1.34 20.46 -0.04
N LEU A 955 2.57 20.81 0.34
CA LEU A 955 3.51 21.57 -0.47
C LEU A 955 4.67 20.65 -0.91
N VAL A 956 5.01 20.70 -2.20
CA VAL A 956 6.29 20.21 -2.72
C VAL A 956 7.08 21.43 -3.19
N ASN A 957 8.22 21.65 -2.56
CA ASN A 957 9.19 22.67 -2.94
C ASN A 957 9.95 22.19 -4.20
N GLY A 958 10.17 23.10 -5.16
CA GLY A 958 11.02 22.83 -6.32
C GLY A 958 12.47 23.23 -6.07
N ASN A 959 13.34 22.94 -7.03
CA ASN A 959 14.78 23.05 -6.84
C ASN A 959 15.26 24.48 -6.52
N SER A 960 16.22 24.59 -5.62
CA SER A 960 16.94 25.84 -5.33
C SER A 960 18.28 25.95 -6.06
N GLY A 961 18.76 24.88 -6.73
CA GLY A 961 19.93 24.96 -7.61
C GLY A 961 19.89 24.04 -8.82
N LYS A 962 19.52 22.78 -8.61
CA LYS A 962 19.44 21.72 -9.64
C LYS A 962 18.48 22.10 -10.78
N ALA A 963 18.75 21.63 -12.00
CA ALA A 963 17.84 21.80 -13.14
C ALA A 963 16.44 21.17 -12.86
N PRO A 964 15.32 21.90 -13.04
CA PRO A 964 13.98 21.42 -12.69
C PRO A 964 13.52 20.19 -13.48
N ALA A 965 12.66 19.36 -12.88
CA ALA A 965 12.24 18.06 -13.43
C ALA A 965 11.10 18.13 -14.46
N THR A 966 10.42 19.28 -14.58
CA THR A 966 9.18 19.48 -15.36
C THR A 966 9.27 20.73 -16.27
N GLY A 967 8.23 20.99 -17.08
CA GLY A 967 8.07 22.25 -17.82
C GLY A 967 7.75 23.43 -16.90
N ALA A 968 8.11 24.66 -17.29
CA ALA A 968 7.97 25.86 -16.46
C ALA A 968 6.52 26.08 -15.98
N ASP A 969 5.58 25.97 -16.90
CA ASP A 969 4.12 26.06 -16.72
C ASP A 969 3.55 25.02 -15.73
N ASN A 970 4.33 23.98 -15.41
CA ASN A 970 3.98 22.90 -14.49
C ASN A 970 4.82 22.94 -13.19
N GLY A 971 5.37 24.11 -12.81
CA GLY A 971 6.20 24.28 -11.62
C GLY A 971 7.70 23.98 -11.82
N GLY A 972 8.13 23.75 -13.07
CA GLY A 972 9.50 23.45 -13.43
C GLY A 972 10.38 24.70 -13.52
N PHE A 973 10.68 25.33 -12.40
CA PHE A 973 11.61 26.46 -12.27
C PHE A 973 12.48 26.31 -11.02
N THR A 974 13.53 27.12 -10.90
CA THR A 974 14.37 27.19 -9.69
C THR A 974 13.92 28.33 -8.78
N GLY A 975 14.12 28.19 -7.48
CA GLY A 975 13.73 29.18 -6.48
C GLY A 975 13.56 28.58 -5.09
N TRP A 976 12.63 29.13 -4.31
CA TRP A 976 12.34 28.70 -2.93
C TRP A 976 10.92 29.11 -2.52
N THR A 977 10.47 28.72 -1.32
CA THR A 977 9.13 29.05 -0.81
C THR A 977 9.20 29.81 0.51
N LEU A 978 8.45 30.91 0.64
CA LEU A 978 8.20 31.58 1.93
C LEU A 978 6.79 31.24 2.42
N LEU A 979 6.65 30.72 3.63
CA LEU A 979 5.36 30.40 4.23
C LEU A 979 5.02 31.40 5.34
N GLY A 980 3.77 31.87 5.35
CA GLY A 980 3.19 32.70 6.40
C GLY A 980 2.17 31.89 7.21
N VAL A 981 2.21 32.05 8.53
CA VAL A 981 1.53 31.18 9.49
C VAL A 981 0.74 32.02 10.50
N ASP A 982 -0.51 31.61 10.77
CA ASP A 982 -1.36 32.17 11.83
C ASP A 982 -1.61 31.15 12.95
N LYS A 983 -1.86 31.66 14.16
CA LYS A 983 -2.25 30.83 15.31
C LYS A 983 -3.73 30.44 15.29
N VAL A 984 -4.03 29.17 15.05
CA VAL A 984 -5.42 28.66 15.08
C VAL A 984 -6.04 28.80 16.47
N SER A 985 -7.03 29.68 16.59
CA SER A 985 -7.73 29.94 17.85
C SER A 985 -8.58 28.75 18.31
N ALA A 986 -8.87 28.67 19.61
CA ALA A 986 -9.77 27.64 20.15
C ALA A 986 -11.19 27.67 19.53
N GLY A 987 -11.63 28.83 19.02
CA GLY A 987 -12.90 28.99 18.32
C GLY A 987 -12.88 28.37 16.91
N GLU A 988 -11.78 28.54 16.18
CA GLU A 988 -11.57 27.90 14.87
C GLU A 988 -11.35 26.40 15.01
N GLN A 989 -10.57 25.96 16.01
CA GLN A 989 -10.42 24.53 16.34
C GLN A 989 -11.78 23.89 16.63
N ALA A 990 -12.65 24.58 17.38
CA ALA A 990 -14.03 24.12 17.56
C ALA A 990 -14.78 24.08 16.23
N GLN A 991 -14.78 25.17 15.44
CA GLN A 991 -15.50 25.23 14.17
C GLN A 991 -15.08 24.12 13.19
N ALA A 992 -13.78 23.81 13.10
CA ALA A 992 -13.25 22.73 12.28
C ALA A 992 -13.80 21.35 12.70
N ARG A 993 -13.82 21.04 14.00
CA ARG A 993 -14.40 19.77 14.53
C ARG A 993 -15.92 19.67 14.31
N TRP A 994 -16.65 20.79 14.38
CA TRP A 994 -18.10 20.84 14.14
C TRP A 994 -18.45 20.79 12.63
N LEU A 995 -17.62 21.35 11.76
CA LEU A 995 -17.86 21.51 10.32
C LEU A 995 -16.67 21.04 9.45
N PRO A 996 -16.22 19.76 9.56
CA PRO A 996 -15.00 19.29 8.91
C PRO A 996 -15.04 19.36 7.38
N HIS A 997 -16.24 19.31 6.79
CA HIS A 997 -16.51 19.52 5.37
C HIS A 997 -16.14 20.93 4.84
N ARG A 998 -15.62 21.83 5.69
CA ARG A 998 -15.07 23.15 5.31
C ARG A 998 -13.54 23.16 5.18
N GLY A 999 -12.87 22.02 5.31
CA GLY A 999 -11.44 21.87 4.95
C GLY A 999 -10.42 22.33 6.00
N GLY A 1000 -10.80 22.37 7.28
CA GLY A 1000 -9.93 22.79 8.38
C GLY A 1000 -9.79 24.32 8.52
N PRO A 1001 -8.91 24.79 9.42
CA PRO A 1001 -8.63 26.22 9.61
C PRO A 1001 -7.82 26.82 8.45
N ASN A 1002 -7.95 28.13 8.20
CA ASN A 1002 -7.17 28.86 7.19
C ASN A 1002 -5.93 29.52 7.82
N TRP A 1003 -4.93 28.70 8.17
CA TRP A 1003 -3.83 29.10 9.05
C TRP A 1003 -2.45 29.19 8.37
N LEU A 1004 -2.37 28.81 7.10
CA LEU A 1004 -1.12 28.70 6.35
C LEU A 1004 -1.29 29.25 4.93
N SER A 1005 -0.32 30.01 4.44
CA SER A 1005 -0.19 30.43 3.04
C SER A 1005 1.26 30.33 2.58
N ALA A 1006 1.47 29.97 1.31
CA ALA A 1006 2.78 29.84 0.68
C ALA A 1006 2.96 30.85 -0.46
N GLN A 1007 4.07 31.57 -0.45
CA GLN A 1007 4.57 32.38 -1.55
C GLN A 1007 5.68 31.57 -2.23
N ILE A 1008 5.43 31.08 -3.44
CA ILE A 1008 6.42 30.38 -4.25
C ILE A 1008 7.22 31.41 -5.05
N ARG A 1009 8.53 31.46 -4.79
CA ARG A 1009 9.44 32.53 -5.20
C ARG A 1009 10.46 31.99 -6.21
N PRO A 1010 10.20 32.11 -7.52
CA PRO A 1010 11.18 31.74 -8.53
C PRO A 1010 12.39 32.67 -8.48
N HIS A 1011 13.56 32.16 -8.85
CA HIS A 1011 14.67 33.03 -9.25
C HIS A 1011 14.26 33.86 -10.47
N VAL A 1012 14.58 35.16 -10.45
CA VAL A 1012 14.28 36.13 -11.51
C VAL A 1012 15.60 36.75 -11.96
N ASP A 1013 15.98 36.55 -13.21
CA ASP A 1013 17.12 37.23 -13.84
C ASP A 1013 16.63 38.48 -14.58
N GLU A 1014 15.53 38.34 -15.31
CA GLU A 1014 14.76 39.42 -15.95
C GLU A 1014 13.26 39.18 -15.70
N LEU A 1015 12.47 40.24 -15.65
CA LEU A 1015 11.01 40.19 -15.61
C LEU A 1015 10.48 41.06 -16.76
N THR A 1016 9.45 40.59 -17.45
CA THR A 1016 8.82 41.32 -18.57
C THR A 1016 7.30 41.31 -18.39
N LEU A 1017 6.64 42.42 -18.75
CA LEU A 1017 5.19 42.61 -18.64
C LEU A 1017 4.61 43.09 -19.97
N SER A 1018 3.65 42.35 -20.50
CA SER A 1018 2.95 42.63 -21.76
C SER A 1018 1.49 43.01 -21.51
N ALA A 1019 1.12 44.19 -22.00
CA ALA A 1019 -0.23 44.74 -21.95
C ALA A 1019 -0.50 45.65 -23.17
N PRO A 1020 -1.76 45.87 -23.57
CA PRO A 1020 -2.07 46.75 -24.69
C PRO A 1020 -1.80 48.22 -24.32
N ALA A 1021 -1.10 48.95 -25.21
CA ALA A 1021 -0.77 50.36 -25.00
C ALA A 1021 -2.01 51.29 -24.92
N THR A 1022 -3.17 50.85 -25.43
CA THR A 1022 -4.45 51.55 -25.26
C THR A 1022 -5.59 50.56 -25.00
N LEU A 1023 -6.60 50.96 -24.23
CA LEU A 1023 -7.81 50.16 -23.98
C LEU A 1023 -9.04 51.07 -23.88
N ARG A 1024 -10.15 50.72 -24.53
CA ARG A 1024 -11.41 51.50 -24.41
C ARG A 1024 -12.11 51.18 -23.10
N ARG A 1025 -12.82 52.15 -22.53
CA ARG A 1025 -13.64 51.97 -21.33
C ARG A 1025 -14.65 50.83 -21.52
N GLY A 1026 -14.75 49.93 -20.54
CA GLY A 1026 -15.57 48.72 -20.60
C GLY A 1026 -14.95 47.56 -21.38
N ALA A 1027 -13.96 47.80 -22.25
CA ALA A 1027 -13.24 46.73 -22.93
C ALA A 1027 -12.35 45.95 -21.95
N THR A 1028 -12.12 44.69 -22.27
CA THR A 1028 -11.26 43.77 -21.52
C THR A 1028 -10.20 43.22 -22.45
N ALA A 1029 -8.96 43.13 -21.97
CA ALA A 1029 -7.82 42.61 -22.73
C ALA A 1029 -7.02 41.61 -21.89
N GLN A 1030 -6.34 40.68 -22.57
CA GLN A 1030 -5.35 39.81 -21.94
C GLN A 1030 -4.07 40.58 -21.60
N VAL A 1031 -3.43 40.19 -20.50
CA VAL A 1031 -2.08 40.63 -20.09
C VAL A 1031 -1.28 39.42 -19.65
N SER A 1032 0.03 39.45 -19.87
CA SER A 1032 0.92 38.38 -19.44
C SER A 1032 2.21 38.95 -18.91
N ALA A 1033 2.82 38.26 -17.95
CA ALA A 1033 4.19 38.54 -17.53
C ALA A 1033 5.00 37.24 -17.63
N VAL A 1034 6.28 37.38 -17.97
CA VAL A 1034 7.23 36.29 -18.15
C VAL A 1034 8.53 36.71 -17.49
N LEU A 1035 9.08 35.84 -16.65
CA LEU A 1035 10.41 35.99 -16.09
C LEU A 1035 11.39 35.07 -16.82
N THR A 1036 12.67 35.40 -16.79
CA THR A 1036 13.75 34.52 -17.24
C THR A 1036 14.58 34.04 -16.04
N GLN A 1037 15.14 32.84 -16.17
CA GLN A 1037 16.19 32.30 -15.30
C GLN A 1037 17.14 31.47 -16.16
N ASN A 1038 18.46 31.67 -16.12
CA ASN A 1038 19.43 30.86 -16.88
C ASN A 1038 19.06 30.65 -18.38
N GLY A 1039 18.47 31.66 -19.03
CA GLY A 1039 17.98 31.59 -20.42
C GLY A 1039 16.64 30.86 -20.64
N ARG A 1040 15.98 30.35 -19.59
CA ARG A 1040 14.67 29.70 -19.62
C ARG A 1040 13.56 30.68 -19.23
N SER A 1041 12.60 30.88 -20.13
CA SER A 1041 11.35 31.62 -19.84
C SER A 1041 10.45 30.83 -18.88
N VAL A 1042 9.79 31.55 -17.96
CA VAL A 1042 8.77 31.02 -17.04
C VAL A 1042 7.58 31.98 -17.03
N PRO A 1043 6.34 31.50 -17.24
CA PRO A 1043 5.17 32.36 -17.14
C PRO A 1043 4.91 32.77 -15.68
N VAL A 1044 4.54 34.04 -15.47
CA VAL A 1044 4.08 34.54 -14.16
C VAL A 1044 2.61 34.11 -13.96
N ALA A 1045 2.45 32.82 -13.71
CA ALA A 1045 1.17 32.15 -13.47
C ALA A 1045 1.39 31.04 -12.42
N TYR A 1046 0.29 30.56 -11.81
CA TYR A 1046 0.34 29.46 -10.83
C TYR A 1046 1.20 28.28 -11.35
N PRO A 1047 2.20 27.79 -10.60
CA PRO A 1047 2.39 28.00 -9.17
C PRO A 1047 3.24 29.23 -8.76
N VAL A 1048 3.71 30.08 -9.68
CA VAL A 1048 4.45 31.31 -9.32
C VAL A 1048 3.55 32.27 -8.53
N SER A 1049 4.02 32.72 -7.37
CA SER A 1049 3.37 33.78 -6.59
C SER A 1049 3.77 35.17 -7.08
N ALA A 1050 2.78 35.99 -7.41
CA ALA A 1050 2.97 37.36 -7.88
C ALA A 1050 1.93 38.32 -7.32
N ASP A 1051 2.34 39.53 -7.00
CA ASP A 1051 1.45 40.61 -6.58
C ASP A 1051 1.20 41.55 -7.76
N TRP A 1052 -0.07 41.70 -8.12
CA TRP A 1052 -0.52 42.54 -9.22
C TRP A 1052 -1.24 43.77 -8.68
N SER A 1053 -0.97 44.94 -9.26
CA SER A 1053 -1.63 46.19 -8.89
C SER A 1053 -1.93 47.05 -10.12
N THR A 1054 -3.01 47.82 -10.04
CA THR A 1054 -3.49 48.68 -11.13
C THR A 1054 -3.85 50.06 -10.62
N SER A 1055 -3.77 51.06 -11.51
CA SER A 1055 -4.44 52.35 -11.30
C SER A 1055 -5.95 52.18 -11.14
N HIS A 1056 -6.61 53.07 -10.37
CA HIS A 1056 -8.02 52.95 -9.97
C HIS A 1056 -9.04 52.90 -11.14
N ASN A 1057 -8.61 53.27 -12.35
CA ASN A 1057 -9.37 53.25 -13.60
C ASN A 1057 -9.22 51.92 -14.39
N VAL A 1058 -8.49 50.93 -13.85
CA VAL A 1058 -8.36 49.57 -14.37
C VAL A 1058 -8.62 48.54 -13.25
N ARG A 1059 -9.31 47.45 -13.58
CA ARG A 1059 -9.47 46.27 -12.71
C ARG A 1059 -8.77 45.07 -13.34
N TYR A 1060 -7.88 44.41 -12.61
CA TYR A 1060 -7.28 43.12 -13.00
C TYR A 1060 -8.11 41.92 -12.52
N ASP A 1061 -8.11 40.84 -13.30
CA ASP A 1061 -8.69 39.53 -13.01
C ASP A 1061 -7.58 38.46 -13.07
N ALA A 1062 -7.02 38.14 -11.89
CA ALA A 1062 -5.93 37.17 -11.74
C ALA A 1062 -6.32 35.72 -12.10
N ALA A 1063 -7.62 35.39 -12.13
CA ALA A 1063 -8.05 34.06 -12.55
C ALA A 1063 -7.98 33.91 -14.08
N ARG A 1064 -8.29 34.99 -14.81
CA ARG A 1064 -8.34 35.02 -16.29
C ARG A 1064 -7.09 35.58 -16.97
N GLY A 1065 -6.23 36.29 -16.23
CA GLY A 1065 -5.09 37.01 -16.79
C GLY A 1065 -5.47 38.32 -17.49
N THR A 1066 -6.65 38.89 -17.20
CA THR A 1066 -7.19 40.03 -17.96
C THR A 1066 -7.26 41.33 -17.18
N ILE A 1067 -7.22 42.46 -17.90
CA ILE A 1067 -7.57 43.78 -17.38
C ILE A 1067 -8.86 44.30 -18.02
N THR A 1068 -9.72 44.94 -17.23
CA THR A 1068 -10.91 45.69 -17.70
C THR A 1068 -10.72 47.17 -17.40
N ALA A 1069 -10.90 48.04 -18.40
CA ALA A 1069 -10.89 49.49 -18.20
C ALA A 1069 -12.21 49.97 -17.55
N THR A 1070 -12.17 50.55 -16.36
CA THR A 1070 -13.35 51.10 -15.66
C THR A 1070 -13.53 52.60 -15.91
N GLY A 1071 -12.43 53.32 -16.14
CA GLY A 1071 -12.39 54.76 -16.42
C GLY A 1071 -11.72 55.12 -17.75
N THR A 1072 -11.19 56.33 -17.82
CA THR A 1072 -10.42 56.88 -18.95
C THR A 1072 -9.16 57.61 -18.44
N GLY A 1073 -8.24 57.99 -19.32
CA GLY A 1073 -6.96 58.65 -18.97
C GLY A 1073 -5.81 57.66 -18.83
N PRO A 1074 -4.61 58.10 -18.40
CA PRO A 1074 -3.49 57.20 -18.19
C PRO A 1074 -3.80 56.21 -17.07
N ALA A 1075 -3.26 54.99 -17.19
CA ALA A 1075 -3.35 53.96 -16.18
C ALA A 1075 -2.07 53.13 -16.16
N THR A 1076 -1.71 52.62 -14.98
CA THR A 1076 -0.62 51.66 -14.79
C THR A 1076 -1.14 50.26 -14.52
N LEU A 1077 -0.35 49.28 -14.95
CA LEU A 1077 -0.38 47.89 -14.51
C LEU A 1077 1.03 47.52 -14.03
N THR A 1078 1.12 47.00 -12.81
CA THR A 1078 2.39 46.64 -12.15
C THR A 1078 2.31 45.20 -11.66
N VAL A 1079 3.37 44.43 -11.88
CA VAL A 1079 3.54 43.06 -11.40
C VAL A 1079 4.83 42.95 -10.58
N LYS A 1080 4.77 42.26 -9.43
CA LYS A 1080 5.94 41.99 -8.58
C LYS A 1080 6.12 40.49 -8.36
N VAL A 1081 7.32 39.98 -8.60
CA VAL A 1081 7.70 38.56 -8.46
C VAL A 1081 9.05 38.49 -7.73
N ASN A 1082 9.10 37.79 -6.60
CA ASN A 1082 10.31 37.62 -5.77
C ASN A 1082 11.11 38.93 -5.54
N GLY A 1083 10.42 40.04 -5.28
CA GLY A 1083 11.03 41.37 -5.09
C GLY A 1083 11.15 42.20 -6.37
N VAL A 1084 11.51 41.60 -7.50
CA VAL A 1084 11.59 42.26 -8.82
C VAL A 1084 10.21 42.76 -9.23
N THR A 1085 10.14 43.99 -9.77
CA THR A 1085 8.88 44.69 -10.04
C THR A 1085 8.91 45.32 -11.43
N GLU A 1086 7.91 45.04 -12.26
CA GLU A 1086 7.75 45.62 -13.59
C GLU A 1086 6.46 46.42 -13.71
N THR A 1087 6.49 47.50 -14.51
CA THR A 1087 5.35 48.43 -14.65
C THR A 1087 5.19 48.93 -16.09
N VAL A 1088 3.98 48.76 -16.63
CA VAL A 1088 3.60 49.31 -17.94
C VAL A 1088 2.52 50.37 -17.79
N THR A 1089 2.60 51.41 -18.62
CA THR A 1089 1.58 52.46 -18.73
C THR A 1089 0.74 52.23 -19.98
N LEU A 1090 -0.59 52.34 -19.84
CA LEU A 1090 -1.56 52.19 -20.91
C LEU A 1090 -2.56 53.36 -20.88
N GLN A 1091 -2.98 53.82 -22.07
CA GLN A 1091 -3.90 54.94 -22.20
C GLN A 1091 -5.34 54.46 -22.34
N LEU A 1092 -6.18 54.77 -21.36
CA LEU A 1092 -7.59 54.43 -21.39
C LEU A 1092 -8.39 55.47 -22.20
N THR A 1093 -9.10 54.98 -23.20
CA THR A 1093 -9.89 55.76 -24.16
C THR A 1093 -11.39 55.63 -23.89
N ARG A 1094 -12.19 56.57 -24.43
CA ARG A 1094 -13.65 56.54 -24.31
C ARG A 1094 -14.27 55.37 -25.07
#